data_AF-A0A218XUQ4-F1
#
_entry.id   AF-A0A218XUQ4-F1
#
_cell.length_a   1.000
_cell.length_b   1.000
_cell.length_c   1.000
_cell.angle_alpha   90.00
_cell.angle_beta   90.00
_cell.angle_gamma   90.00
#
_symmetry.space_group_name_H-M   'P 1'
#
loop_
_entity.id
_entity.type
_entity.pdbx_description
1 polymer ?
#
loop_
_entity_poly.entity_id
_entity_poly.type
_entity_poly.pdbx_seq_one_letter_code
_entity_poly.pdbx_strand_id
1 'polypeptide(L)'
;MASGSSIGNGEQGMTRDLAAIKEEMDDIVAQFQWFVNLLGTTMDTPKLREELQNRWVHAQRLARETSILLQESSHLDGHLKDNTKAMNEAKLAQEFIAIAGRFNEAQLLAAQRQPPFVPKLDLHIPSSPKDSEVESLLERSKRMLALLQDCENTLGEAITEGNEEEVQQLQAQIDTLREILKDQTYLIVESGLDIDDISSRIENSATVSSAEKSRILRDVKARRPNSFLFLRFFVLPNWCHNTGTGFGLGTIDLGGLQVCQITSFDKVWSTREGGPDNLGATFFEPSSLPEGFFMLGCYSQPNNQPLHGWVLAGKDQSDVLREPIDYTLLWSSESLKIKQDGIGYIWIPVPPDGYRAVGHVVTSSQEKPSMEKVRCVRADFTDQCEANTWIWGPGKTSDPNGFNVFNLRPKTRGTTAMGVPVGTFIAQNGGKDPPLSLVCLRNNYLNYESFMPNLSQIEALIQAYSPWVYFHPGEAYFPSSVSWFFNNGALLYKKGEESKPIPIDSTGSNLPQGGSNDGAYWLDLPVDGKAKERVKRGDLQSSQAYFHIKPMYAGTFTDIAIWVFYPFNGPARAKVEFFNVSLGKIGEHVGDWEHLTLRVSNFSGELWKVYFAQHSKGVWVDSSEVEFQNGNKVVAYASLHGHASYPKPGLVLQGSNGIGIRNDTAKSKIVMDTGENCSIVAAEYLNNNKTTVVEEPPWLNYFREWGPKVSYDIAEEIKKADKHLPGVLRKDFEKFIRSLPNEVLGEEGPTGPKMKNNWNGDEA
;
A
#
# COMPACT_ATOMS: atom_id res chain seq x y z
N MET A 1 46.02 -38.00 -9.66
CA MET A 1 44.65 -38.56 -9.57
C MET A 1 44.00 -38.04 -8.29
N ALA A 2 42.70 -37.77 -8.37
CA ALA A 2 41.74 -37.45 -7.31
C ALA A 2 41.84 -36.07 -6.62
N SER A 3 41.00 -35.13 -7.06
CA SER A 3 39.79 -34.74 -6.29
C SER A 3 38.98 -33.69 -7.07
N GLY A 4 37.88 -34.15 -7.67
CA GLY A 4 36.87 -33.31 -8.30
C GLY A 4 35.53 -34.01 -8.10
N SER A 5 34.89 -33.77 -6.94
CA SER A 5 33.53 -34.20 -6.66
C SER A 5 33.02 -33.55 -5.36
N SER A 6 32.31 -32.42 -5.45
CA SER A 6 31.34 -32.05 -4.40
C SER A 6 30.22 -31.09 -4.86
N ILE A 7 30.28 -30.47 -6.05
CA ILE A 7 29.24 -29.53 -6.50
C ILE A 7 28.02 -30.25 -7.11
N GLY A 8 28.20 -31.41 -7.74
CA GLY A 8 27.11 -32.12 -8.43
C GLY A 8 26.08 -32.86 -7.56
N ASN A 9 26.31 -33.01 -6.25
CA ASN A 9 25.42 -33.78 -5.36
C ASN A 9 24.23 -32.97 -4.81
N GLY A 10 24.34 -31.63 -4.72
CA GLY A 10 23.26 -30.78 -4.20
C GLY A 10 22.13 -30.54 -5.19
N GLU A 11 22.47 -30.22 -6.45
CA GLU A 11 21.49 -29.92 -7.51
C GLU A 11 20.69 -31.15 -7.96
N GLN A 12 21.32 -32.34 -7.97
CA GLN A 12 20.62 -33.60 -8.22
C GLN A 12 19.72 -34.02 -7.04
N GLY A 13 20.03 -33.60 -5.82
CA GLY A 13 19.19 -33.80 -4.64
C GLY A 13 17.90 -32.99 -4.76
N MET A 14 18.02 -31.72 -5.10
CA MET A 14 16.88 -30.81 -5.16
C MET A 14 15.87 -31.11 -6.28
N THR A 15 16.37 -31.50 -7.46
CA THR A 15 15.49 -31.96 -8.57
C THR A 15 14.80 -33.28 -8.20
N ARG A 16 15.45 -34.14 -7.39
CA ARG A 16 14.84 -35.35 -6.83
C ARG A 16 13.79 -35.02 -5.77
N ASP A 17 14.02 -34.00 -4.95
CA ASP A 17 13.08 -33.55 -3.91
C ASP A 17 11.82 -32.94 -4.53
N LEU A 18 11.97 -32.11 -5.58
CA LEU A 18 10.82 -31.55 -6.29
C LEU A 18 10.02 -32.62 -7.06
N ALA A 19 10.70 -33.61 -7.63
CA ALA A 19 10.05 -34.77 -8.25
C ALA A 19 9.34 -35.64 -7.21
N ALA A 20 9.91 -35.82 -6.01
CA ALA A 20 9.28 -36.55 -4.92
C ALA A 20 8.03 -35.84 -4.40
N ILE A 21 8.09 -34.52 -4.20
CA ILE A 21 6.93 -33.71 -3.80
C ILE A 21 5.85 -33.68 -4.87
N LYS A 22 6.24 -33.66 -6.15
CA LYS A 22 5.29 -33.81 -7.26
C LYS A 22 4.56 -35.16 -7.17
N GLU A 23 5.28 -36.27 -7.02
CA GLU A 23 4.68 -37.61 -6.91
C GLU A 23 3.77 -37.71 -5.66
N GLU A 24 4.18 -37.10 -4.54
CA GLU A 24 3.37 -37.07 -3.31
C GLU A 24 2.10 -36.21 -3.49
N MET A 25 2.21 -35.06 -4.15
CA MET A 25 1.07 -34.20 -4.46
C MET A 25 0.12 -34.90 -5.44
N ASP A 26 0.63 -35.59 -6.45
CA ASP A 26 -0.18 -36.38 -7.38
C ASP A 26 -0.92 -37.51 -6.65
N ASP A 27 -0.24 -38.24 -5.77
CA ASP A 27 -0.84 -39.31 -4.97
C ASP A 27 -1.93 -38.77 -4.02
N ILE A 28 -1.69 -37.64 -3.36
CA ILE A 28 -2.70 -37.01 -2.49
C ILE A 28 -3.89 -36.50 -3.29
N VAL A 29 -3.69 -35.94 -4.49
CA VAL A 29 -4.77 -35.52 -5.38
C VAL A 29 -5.56 -36.74 -5.87
N ALA A 30 -4.90 -37.85 -6.19
CA ALA A 30 -5.55 -39.11 -6.57
C ALA A 30 -6.35 -39.72 -5.41
N GLN A 31 -5.80 -39.72 -4.19
CA GLN A 31 -6.51 -40.13 -2.98
C GLN A 31 -7.71 -39.22 -2.71
N PHE A 32 -7.54 -37.91 -2.81
CA PHE A 32 -8.62 -36.94 -2.65
C PHE A 32 -9.73 -37.20 -3.66
N GLN A 33 -9.40 -37.39 -4.94
CA GLN A 33 -10.35 -37.80 -5.98
C GLN A 33 -11.06 -39.12 -5.66
N TRP A 34 -10.36 -40.10 -5.10
CA TRP A 34 -10.95 -41.36 -4.67
C TRP A 34 -11.96 -41.16 -3.53
N PHE A 35 -11.63 -40.37 -2.51
CA PHE A 35 -12.54 -40.04 -1.41
C PHE A 35 -13.76 -39.25 -1.90
N VAL A 36 -13.55 -38.28 -2.78
CA VAL A 36 -14.63 -37.55 -3.47
C VAL A 36 -15.53 -38.53 -4.22
N ASN A 37 -14.96 -39.58 -4.81
CA ASN A 37 -15.73 -40.57 -5.54
C ASN A 37 -16.65 -41.44 -4.66
N LEU A 38 -16.37 -41.52 -3.36
CA LEU A 38 -17.16 -42.26 -2.38
C LEU A 38 -18.27 -41.43 -1.73
N LEU A 39 -18.23 -40.09 -1.88
CA LEU A 39 -19.30 -39.21 -1.42
C LEU A 39 -20.63 -39.55 -2.12
N GLY A 40 -21.72 -39.61 -1.35
CA GLY A 40 -23.04 -40.01 -1.83
C GLY A 40 -23.25 -41.53 -2.01
N THR A 41 -22.29 -42.37 -1.63
CA THR A 41 -22.43 -43.85 -1.62
C THR A 41 -22.75 -44.37 -0.21
N THR A 42 -22.99 -45.68 -0.04
CA THR A 42 -23.16 -46.30 1.29
C THR A 42 -21.92 -46.20 2.18
N MET A 43 -20.77 -45.77 1.63
CA MET A 43 -19.52 -45.58 2.35
C MET A 43 -19.31 -44.15 2.84
N ASP A 44 -20.20 -43.22 2.48
CA ASP A 44 -20.16 -41.83 2.89
C ASP A 44 -20.47 -41.70 4.39
N THR A 45 -19.42 -41.48 5.18
CA THR A 45 -19.48 -41.43 6.65
C THR A 45 -18.79 -40.16 7.16
N PRO A 46 -19.10 -39.67 8.38
CA PRO A 46 -18.41 -38.50 8.95
C PRO A 46 -16.89 -38.67 9.00
N LYS A 47 -16.42 -39.88 9.29
CA LYS A 47 -15.00 -40.23 9.28
C LYS A 47 -14.38 -40.15 7.88
N LEU A 48 -15.12 -40.55 6.84
CA LEU A 48 -14.68 -40.41 5.45
C LEU A 48 -14.56 -38.93 5.04
N ARG A 49 -15.47 -38.08 5.55
CA ARG A 49 -15.46 -36.63 5.29
C ARG A 49 -14.34 -35.91 6.04
N GLU A 50 -14.00 -36.37 7.24
CA GLU A 50 -12.83 -35.92 7.99
C GLU A 50 -11.52 -36.27 7.26
N GLU A 51 -11.40 -37.51 6.74
CA GLU A 51 -10.24 -37.92 5.93
C GLU A 51 -10.13 -37.11 4.63
N LEU A 52 -11.25 -36.82 3.98
CA LEU A 52 -11.30 -35.92 2.82
C LEU A 52 -10.76 -34.52 3.15
N GLN A 53 -11.16 -33.96 4.29
CA GLN A 53 -10.69 -32.66 4.76
C GLN A 53 -9.19 -32.67 5.12
N ASN A 54 -8.71 -33.74 5.74
CA ASN A 54 -7.29 -33.89 6.07
C ASN A 54 -6.42 -33.98 4.81
N ARG A 55 -6.89 -34.67 3.77
CA ARG A 55 -6.21 -34.73 2.47
C ARG A 55 -6.21 -33.38 1.74
N TRP A 56 -7.27 -32.59 1.89
CA TRP A 56 -7.31 -31.22 1.39
C TRP A 56 -6.26 -30.32 2.05
N VAL A 57 -6.17 -30.35 3.39
CA VAL A 57 -5.14 -29.59 4.14
C VAL A 57 -3.74 -30.07 3.76
N HIS A 58 -3.55 -31.38 3.54
CA HIS A 58 -2.25 -31.93 3.17
C HIS A 58 -1.82 -31.47 1.76
N ALA A 59 -2.73 -31.48 0.78
CA ALA A 59 -2.46 -30.95 -0.56
C ALA A 59 -2.04 -29.47 -0.51
N GLN A 60 -2.67 -28.67 0.36
CA GLN A 60 -2.31 -27.27 0.56
C GLN A 60 -0.93 -27.08 1.19
N ARG A 61 -0.51 -27.97 2.08
CA ARG A 61 0.83 -27.94 2.67
C ARG A 61 1.90 -28.23 1.60
N LEU A 62 1.73 -29.27 0.79
CA LEU A 62 2.68 -29.62 -0.26
C LEU A 62 2.78 -28.54 -1.35
N ALA A 63 1.69 -27.86 -1.65
CA ALA A 63 1.71 -26.70 -2.55
C ALA A 63 2.60 -25.56 -2.00
N ARG A 64 2.61 -25.35 -0.68
CA ARG A 64 3.49 -24.37 -0.02
C ARG A 64 4.95 -24.82 -0.02
N GLU A 65 5.22 -26.08 0.27
CA GLU A 65 6.58 -26.65 0.27
C GLU A 65 7.21 -26.63 -1.13
N THR A 66 6.42 -26.93 -2.17
CA THR A 66 6.83 -26.80 -3.59
C THR A 66 7.24 -25.36 -3.92
N SER A 67 6.50 -24.38 -3.40
CA SER A 67 6.81 -22.95 -3.61
C SER A 67 8.13 -22.53 -2.98
N ILE A 68 8.45 -23.07 -1.80
CA ILE A 68 9.72 -22.78 -1.08
C ILE A 68 10.90 -23.39 -1.84
N LEU A 69 10.77 -24.64 -2.30
CA LEU A 69 11.85 -25.30 -3.04
C LEU A 69 12.06 -24.71 -4.44
N LEU A 70 11.01 -24.28 -5.14
CA LEU A 70 11.18 -23.56 -6.40
C LEU A 70 11.92 -22.23 -6.23
N GLN A 71 11.71 -21.54 -5.09
CA GLN A 71 12.48 -20.34 -4.74
C GLN A 71 13.96 -20.68 -4.49
N GLU A 72 14.25 -21.74 -3.74
CA GLU A 72 15.62 -22.20 -3.48
C GLU A 72 16.35 -22.66 -4.76
N SER A 73 15.66 -23.21 -5.77
CA SER A 73 16.28 -23.69 -7.03
C SER A 73 16.86 -22.53 -7.83
N SER A 74 16.16 -21.40 -7.79
CA SER A 74 16.55 -20.17 -8.47
C SER A 74 17.81 -19.52 -7.88
N HIS A 75 18.21 -19.91 -6.65
CA HIS A 75 19.40 -19.40 -5.96
C HIS A 75 20.70 -20.14 -6.29
N LEU A 76 20.66 -21.39 -6.79
CA LEU A 76 21.87 -22.18 -7.10
C LEU A 76 22.49 -21.87 -8.48
N ASP A 77 21.76 -21.21 -9.39
CA ASP A 77 22.10 -21.13 -10.83
C ASP A 77 22.87 -19.86 -11.25
N GLY A 78 23.87 -19.47 -10.44
CA GLY A 78 24.72 -18.30 -10.68
C GLY A 78 25.77 -18.47 -11.79
N HIS A 79 25.97 -19.68 -12.35
CA HIS A 79 26.97 -19.89 -13.39
C HIS A 79 26.54 -20.91 -14.45
N LEU A 80 26.41 -20.41 -15.69
CA LEU A 80 26.14 -21.12 -16.96
C LEU A 80 24.74 -21.76 -17.09
N LYS A 81 23.81 -21.02 -17.72
CA LYS A 81 22.49 -21.53 -18.15
C LYS A 81 22.64 -22.71 -19.12
N ASP A 82 22.39 -23.92 -18.64
CA ASP A 82 22.16 -25.08 -19.49
C ASP A 82 20.69 -25.05 -19.98
N ASN A 83 20.48 -24.90 -21.29
CA ASN A 83 19.13 -24.86 -21.91
C ASN A 83 18.30 -26.12 -21.58
N THR A 84 18.95 -27.22 -21.22
CA THR A 84 18.29 -28.47 -20.84
C THR A 84 17.65 -28.39 -19.44
N LYS A 85 18.24 -27.61 -18.51
CA LYS A 85 17.76 -27.40 -17.13
C LYS A 85 16.49 -26.54 -17.11
N ALA A 86 16.53 -25.39 -17.79
CA ALA A 86 15.36 -24.52 -17.94
C ALA A 86 14.16 -25.23 -18.61
N MET A 87 14.44 -26.13 -19.55
CA MET A 87 13.40 -26.93 -20.20
C MET A 87 12.80 -27.99 -19.26
N ASN A 88 13.61 -28.61 -18.39
CA ASN A 88 13.13 -29.57 -17.39
C ASN A 88 12.33 -28.89 -16.26
N GLU A 89 12.76 -27.71 -15.80
CA GLU A 89 12.02 -26.91 -14.81
C GLU A 89 10.69 -26.39 -15.37
N ALA A 90 10.68 -25.91 -16.62
CA ALA A 90 9.44 -25.50 -17.30
C ALA A 90 8.48 -26.68 -17.50
N LYS A 91 9.00 -27.87 -17.82
CA LYS A 91 8.21 -29.10 -17.92
C LYS A 91 7.63 -29.50 -16.56
N LEU A 92 8.41 -29.42 -15.50
CA LEU A 92 7.99 -29.75 -14.15
C LEU A 92 6.92 -28.76 -13.63
N ALA A 93 7.06 -27.47 -13.94
CA ALA A 93 6.03 -26.46 -13.66
C ALA A 93 4.72 -26.74 -14.41
N GLN A 94 4.78 -27.14 -15.69
CA GLN A 94 3.59 -27.55 -16.45
C GLN A 94 2.91 -28.79 -15.85
N GLU A 95 3.68 -29.73 -15.30
CA GLU A 95 3.15 -30.91 -14.64
C GLU A 95 2.46 -30.57 -13.31
N PHE A 96 2.98 -29.62 -12.52
CA PHE A 96 2.30 -29.10 -11.33
C PHE A 96 1.00 -28.37 -11.66
N ILE A 97 0.97 -27.59 -12.74
CA ILE A 97 -0.25 -26.93 -13.24
C ILE A 97 -1.32 -27.99 -13.57
N ALA A 98 -0.93 -29.10 -14.20
CA ALA A 98 -1.84 -30.20 -14.50
C ALA A 98 -2.36 -30.91 -13.24
N ILE A 99 -1.52 -31.10 -12.21
CA ILE A 99 -1.93 -31.67 -10.91
C ILE A 99 -2.90 -30.73 -10.19
N ALA A 100 -2.64 -29.42 -10.18
CA ALA A 100 -3.53 -28.41 -9.59
C ALA A 100 -4.89 -28.36 -10.32
N GLY A 101 -4.90 -28.47 -11.65
CA GLY A 101 -6.13 -28.58 -12.43
C GLY A 101 -6.99 -29.79 -12.02
N ARG A 102 -6.36 -30.96 -11.86
CA ARG A 102 -7.04 -32.19 -11.39
C ARG A 102 -7.57 -32.08 -9.96
N PHE A 103 -6.88 -31.35 -9.09
CA PHE A 103 -7.34 -31.11 -7.73
C PHE A 103 -8.56 -30.19 -7.70
N ASN A 104 -8.54 -29.10 -8.47
CA ASN A 104 -9.68 -28.18 -8.59
C ASN A 104 -10.92 -28.88 -9.16
N GLU A 105 -10.76 -29.78 -10.13
CA GLU A 105 -11.86 -30.62 -10.63
C GLU A 105 -12.41 -31.56 -9.56
N ALA A 106 -11.55 -32.17 -8.75
CA ALA A 106 -11.95 -33.02 -7.65
C ALA A 106 -12.73 -32.24 -6.58
N GLN A 107 -12.32 -31.01 -6.28
CA GLN A 107 -13.04 -30.13 -5.35
C GLN A 107 -14.44 -29.76 -5.86
N LEU A 108 -14.57 -29.48 -7.16
CA LEU A 108 -15.87 -29.24 -7.79
C LEU A 108 -16.77 -30.49 -7.72
N LEU A 109 -16.21 -31.67 -8.00
CA LEU A 109 -16.92 -32.95 -7.85
C LEU A 109 -17.32 -33.24 -6.39
N ALA A 110 -16.47 -32.86 -5.42
CA ALA A 110 -16.78 -32.99 -4.00
C ALA A 110 -17.98 -32.12 -3.62
N ALA A 111 -17.97 -30.86 -4.06
CA ALA A 111 -19.05 -29.91 -3.85
C ALA A 111 -20.37 -30.39 -4.49
N GLN A 112 -20.31 -31.03 -5.66
CA GLN A 112 -21.48 -31.60 -6.35
C GLN A 112 -22.06 -32.86 -5.68
N ARG A 113 -21.23 -33.66 -4.99
CA ARG A 113 -21.64 -34.97 -4.43
C ARG A 113 -22.06 -34.92 -2.97
N GLN A 114 -21.86 -33.80 -2.28
CA GLN A 114 -22.42 -33.59 -0.94
C GLN A 114 -23.90 -33.19 -1.08
N PRO A 115 -24.86 -34.03 -0.64
CA PRO A 115 -26.27 -33.76 -0.88
C PRO A 115 -26.91 -32.82 0.16
N PRO A 116 -28.10 -32.25 -0.15
CA PRO A 116 -28.82 -32.30 -1.45
C PRO A 116 -28.88 -30.89 -2.10
N PHE A 117 -28.86 -30.66 -3.41
CA PHE A 117 -29.34 -31.39 -4.59
C PHE A 117 -28.78 -30.69 -5.85
N VAL A 118 -28.08 -31.37 -6.78
CA VAL A 118 -27.90 -30.88 -8.18
C VAL A 118 -27.79 -32.08 -9.16
N PRO A 119 -28.38 -32.02 -10.39
CA PRO A 119 -28.45 -33.14 -11.34
C PRO A 119 -27.10 -33.56 -11.97
N LYS A 120 -26.98 -34.87 -12.28
CA LYS A 120 -25.84 -35.45 -13.01
C LYS A 120 -25.60 -34.76 -14.36
N LEU A 121 -24.39 -34.24 -14.58
CA LEU A 121 -23.91 -33.79 -15.88
C LEU A 121 -22.83 -34.77 -16.39
N ASP A 122 -23.09 -35.47 -17.50
CA ASP A 122 -22.08 -36.28 -18.19
C ASP A 122 -21.17 -35.35 -19.02
N LEU A 123 -19.87 -35.33 -18.71
CA LEU A 123 -18.85 -34.60 -19.46
C LEU A 123 -17.78 -35.59 -19.95
N HIS A 124 -17.82 -35.89 -21.25
CA HIS A 124 -16.73 -36.58 -21.95
C HIS A 124 -15.77 -35.53 -22.52
N ILE A 125 -14.46 -35.62 -22.25
CA ILE A 125 -13.45 -34.64 -22.68
C ILE A 125 -12.33 -35.36 -23.48
N PRO A 126 -11.97 -34.92 -24.71
CA PRO A 126 -10.86 -35.46 -25.50
C PRO A 126 -9.51 -34.80 -25.18
N SER A 127 -8.42 -35.47 -25.57
CA SER A 127 -7.08 -35.39 -24.98
C SER A 127 -6.05 -34.42 -25.62
N SER A 128 -6.44 -33.30 -26.27
CA SER A 128 -5.44 -32.34 -26.80
C SER A 128 -5.99 -30.92 -27.14
N PRO A 129 -5.22 -29.83 -26.92
CA PRO A 129 -5.73 -28.44 -26.97
C PRO A 129 -5.61 -27.78 -28.35
N LYS A 130 -6.70 -27.14 -28.81
CA LYS A 130 -6.78 -26.15 -29.92
C LYS A 130 -7.92 -25.16 -29.61
N ASP A 131 -8.03 -24.07 -30.40
CA ASP A 131 -8.96 -22.89 -30.33
C ASP A 131 -10.41 -23.10 -29.83
N SER A 132 -10.90 -24.33 -29.71
CA SER A 132 -12.14 -24.69 -28.99
C SER A 132 -12.10 -24.46 -27.46
N GLU A 133 -10.92 -24.25 -26.85
CA GLU A 133 -10.79 -24.11 -25.39
C GLU A 133 -11.49 -22.86 -24.82
N VAL A 134 -11.42 -21.71 -25.49
CA VAL A 134 -12.06 -20.46 -25.01
C VAL A 134 -13.59 -20.55 -25.08
N GLU A 135 -14.13 -21.14 -26.15
CA GLU A 135 -15.58 -21.40 -26.23
C GLU A 135 -16.01 -22.44 -25.19
N SER A 136 -15.19 -23.46 -24.92
CA SER A 136 -15.48 -24.45 -23.88
C SER A 136 -15.47 -23.83 -22.46
N LEU A 137 -14.55 -22.91 -22.18
CA LEU A 137 -14.42 -22.21 -20.90
C LEU A 137 -15.55 -21.19 -20.71
N LEU A 138 -15.93 -20.48 -21.76
CA LEU A 138 -17.08 -19.56 -21.76
C LEU A 138 -18.40 -20.33 -21.55
N GLU A 139 -18.57 -21.47 -22.21
CA GLU A 139 -19.76 -22.31 -22.04
C GLU A 139 -19.81 -22.98 -20.66
N ARG A 140 -18.64 -23.30 -20.08
CA ARG A 140 -18.48 -23.79 -18.69
C ARG A 140 -18.85 -22.71 -17.67
N SER A 141 -18.43 -21.46 -17.89
CA SER A 141 -18.78 -20.30 -17.05
C SER A 141 -20.29 -19.99 -17.10
N LYS A 142 -20.91 -20.04 -18.29
CA LYS A 142 -22.37 -19.88 -18.45
C LYS A 142 -23.17 -20.94 -17.69
N ARG A 143 -22.72 -22.21 -17.73
CA ARG A 143 -23.39 -23.31 -17.01
C ARG A 143 -23.25 -23.18 -15.49
N MET A 144 -22.11 -22.69 -15.01
CA MET A 144 -21.84 -22.51 -13.59
C MET A 144 -22.60 -21.30 -13.00
N LEU A 145 -22.80 -20.24 -13.78
CA LEU A 145 -23.70 -19.13 -13.44
C LEU A 145 -25.17 -19.57 -13.33
N ALA A 146 -25.62 -20.44 -14.22
CA ALA A 146 -26.98 -21.00 -14.13
C ALA A 146 -27.16 -21.85 -12.85
N LEU A 147 -26.12 -22.59 -12.46
CA LEU A 147 -26.10 -23.37 -11.21
C LEU A 147 -26.14 -22.46 -9.97
N LEU A 148 -25.35 -21.38 -9.98
CA LEU A 148 -25.29 -20.42 -8.88
C LEU A 148 -26.67 -19.79 -8.64
N GLN A 149 -27.35 -19.40 -9.72
CA GLN A 149 -28.68 -18.81 -9.65
C GLN A 149 -29.70 -19.78 -9.04
N ASP A 150 -29.61 -21.06 -9.37
CA ASP A 150 -30.50 -22.10 -8.83
C ASP A 150 -30.27 -22.32 -7.32
N CYS A 151 -29.00 -22.36 -6.89
CA CYS A 151 -28.64 -22.43 -5.47
C CYS A 151 -29.11 -21.18 -4.69
N GLU A 152 -28.97 -19.98 -5.27
CA GLU A 152 -29.41 -18.73 -4.63
C GLU A 152 -30.94 -18.65 -4.49
N ASN A 153 -31.69 -19.13 -5.48
CA ASN A 153 -33.15 -19.21 -5.41
C ASN A 153 -33.58 -20.18 -4.30
N THR A 154 -32.95 -21.34 -4.24
CA THR A 154 -33.23 -22.38 -3.23
C THR A 154 -32.85 -21.92 -1.81
N LEU A 155 -31.75 -21.16 -1.66
CA LEU A 155 -31.39 -20.53 -0.39
C LEU A 155 -32.48 -19.55 0.08
N GLY A 156 -33.06 -18.78 -0.84
CA GLY A 156 -34.17 -17.88 -0.54
C GLY A 156 -35.41 -18.61 -0.02
N GLU A 157 -35.73 -19.78 -0.59
CA GLU A 157 -36.82 -20.63 -0.14
C GLU A 157 -36.52 -21.24 1.25
N ALA A 158 -35.32 -21.80 1.47
CA ALA A 158 -34.90 -22.37 2.75
C ALA A 158 -34.84 -21.35 3.90
N ILE A 159 -34.44 -20.10 3.62
CA ILE A 159 -34.49 -18.99 4.60
C ILE A 159 -35.94 -18.67 4.99
N THR A 160 -36.87 -18.76 4.03
CA THR A 160 -38.29 -18.46 4.26
C THR A 160 -38.97 -19.57 5.06
N GLU A 161 -38.52 -20.82 4.89
CA GLU A 161 -38.99 -22.00 5.62
C GLU A 161 -38.33 -22.19 7.00
N GLY A 162 -37.25 -21.45 7.29
CA GLY A 162 -36.61 -21.41 8.60
C GLY A 162 -35.69 -22.60 8.91
N ASN A 163 -35.15 -23.27 7.88
CA ASN A 163 -34.26 -24.43 8.05
C ASN A 163 -32.78 -23.99 8.11
N GLU A 164 -32.30 -23.65 9.31
CA GLU A 164 -30.95 -23.08 9.52
C GLU A 164 -29.79 -23.97 9.04
N GLU A 165 -29.94 -25.30 9.08
CA GLU A 165 -28.89 -26.25 8.68
C GLU A 165 -28.75 -26.31 7.14
N GLU A 166 -29.88 -26.28 6.43
CA GLU A 166 -29.95 -26.20 4.96
C GLU A 166 -29.47 -24.83 4.44
N VAL A 167 -29.76 -23.75 5.16
CA VAL A 167 -29.24 -22.40 4.87
C VAL A 167 -27.72 -22.33 4.99
N GLN A 168 -27.13 -22.89 6.05
CA GLN A 168 -25.67 -22.92 6.19
C GLN A 168 -25.00 -23.76 5.10
N GLN A 169 -25.63 -24.88 4.72
CA GLN A 169 -25.09 -25.79 3.70
C GLN A 169 -25.17 -25.18 2.29
N LEU A 170 -26.30 -24.57 1.92
CA LEU A 170 -26.48 -23.87 0.65
C LEU A 170 -25.57 -22.63 0.55
N GLN A 171 -25.37 -21.90 1.66
CA GLN A 171 -24.47 -20.74 1.69
C GLN A 171 -23.01 -21.16 1.44
N ALA A 172 -22.53 -22.24 2.07
CA ALA A 172 -21.18 -22.77 1.83
C ALA A 172 -20.98 -23.27 0.39
N GLN A 173 -22.01 -23.87 -0.22
CA GLN A 173 -21.98 -24.31 -1.61
C GLN A 173 -21.97 -23.13 -2.60
N ILE A 174 -22.76 -22.09 -2.34
CA ILE A 174 -22.76 -20.84 -3.12
C ILE A 174 -21.39 -20.16 -3.04
N ASP A 175 -20.77 -20.12 -1.86
CA ASP A 175 -19.46 -19.51 -1.69
C ASP A 175 -18.37 -20.31 -2.43
N THR A 176 -18.45 -21.65 -2.41
CA THR A 176 -17.56 -22.52 -3.20
C THR A 176 -17.73 -22.33 -4.71
N LEU A 177 -18.97 -22.29 -5.22
CA LEU A 177 -19.24 -22.05 -6.64
C LEU A 177 -18.79 -20.65 -7.09
N ARG A 178 -18.92 -19.64 -6.22
CA ARG A 178 -18.43 -18.28 -6.48
C ARG A 178 -16.90 -18.24 -6.57
N GLU A 179 -16.17 -18.99 -5.73
CA GLU A 179 -14.71 -19.07 -5.84
C GLU A 179 -14.28 -19.72 -7.16
N ILE A 180 -14.90 -20.82 -7.58
CA ILE A 180 -14.55 -21.50 -8.84
C ILE A 180 -14.87 -20.61 -10.06
N LEU A 181 -15.97 -19.85 -10.02
CA LEU A 181 -16.32 -18.90 -11.09
C LEU A 181 -15.32 -17.74 -11.18
N LYS A 182 -14.76 -17.30 -10.04
CA LYS A 182 -13.69 -16.28 -9.99
C LYS A 182 -12.41 -16.79 -10.66
N ASP A 183 -12.02 -18.04 -10.37
CA ASP A 183 -10.81 -18.65 -10.93
C ASP A 183 -10.90 -18.85 -12.46
N GLN A 184 -12.06 -19.27 -12.97
CA GLN A 184 -12.25 -19.46 -14.42
C GLN A 184 -12.34 -18.13 -15.18
N THR A 185 -12.94 -17.10 -14.58
CA THR A 185 -13.01 -15.76 -15.19
C THR A 185 -11.63 -15.10 -15.24
N TYR A 186 -10.78 -15.37 -14.25
CA TYR A 186 -9.38 -14.93 -14.20
C TYR A 186 -8.53 -15.57 -15.32
N LEU A 187 -8.70 -16.87 -15.60
CA LEU A 187 -8.01 -17.55 -16.71
C LEU A 187 -8.38 -16.98 -18.10
N ILE A 188 -9.63 -16.53 -18.30
CA ILE A 188 -10.09 -15.91 -19.54
C ILE A 188 -9.47 -14.51 -19.75
N VAL A 189 -9.26 -13.75 -18.67
CA VAL A 189 -8.60 -12.45 -18.69
C VAL A 189 -7.08 -12.59 -18.93
N GLU A 190 -6.46 -13.66 -18.42
CA GLU A 190 -5.04 -13.97 -18.66
C GLU A 190 -4.75 -14.43 -20.10
N SER A 191 -5.77 -14.89 -20.86
CA SER A 191 -5.62 -15.28 -22.28
C SER A 191 -5.53 -14.08 -23.25
N GLY A 192 -5.53 -12.84 -22.74
CA GLY A 192 -5.21 -11.64 -23.51
C GLY A 192 -6.39 -10.90 -24.16
N LEU A 193 -7.62 -11.05 -23.66
CA LEU A 193 -8.77 -10.27 -24.14
C LEU A 193 -9.13 -9.11 -23.20
N ASP A 194 -9.40 -7.95 -23.81
CA ASP A 194 -9.76 -6.69 -23.16
C ASP A 194 -11.10 -6.80 -22.38
N ILE A 195 -11.17 -6.20 -21.19
CA ILE A 195 -12.39 -6.11 -20.36
C ILE A 195 -13.52 -5.43 -21.13
N ASP A 196 -13.18 -4.51 -22.04
CA ASP A 196 -14.15 -3.85 -22.92
C ASP A 196 -14.70 -4.81 -24.01
N ASP A 197 -13.89 -5.78 -24.49
CA ASP A 197 -14.33 -6.82 -25.44
C ASP A 197 -15.23 -7.85 -24.74
N ILE A 198 -14.91 -8.23 -23.49
CA ILE A 198 -15.76 -9.07 -22.62
C ILE A 198 -17.09 -8.38 -22.32
N SER A 199 -17.06 -7.09 -21.98
CA SER A 199 -18.25 -6.27 -21.73
C SER A 199 -19.16 -6.21 -22.96
N SER A 200 -18.59 -6.00 -24.16
CA SER A 200 -19.35 -5.95 -25.42
C SER A 200 -20.01 -7.30 -25.78
N ARG A 201 -19.34 -8.42 -25.46
CA ARG A 201 -19.84 -9.77 -25.75
C ARG A 201 -20.92 -10.21 -24.76
N ILE A 202 -20.86 -9.77 -23.52
CA ILE A 202 -21.93 -9.95 -22.51
C ILE A 202 -23.18 -9.15 -22.89
N GLU A 203 -23.02 -7.91 -23.36
CA GLU A 203 -24.13 -7.08 -23.85
C GLU A 203 -24.85 -7.74 -25.04
N ASN A 204 -24.11 -8.39 -25.94
CA ASN A 204 -24.64 -9.07 -27.12
C ASN A 204 -25.21 -10.48 -26.86
N SER A 205 -25.09 -11.04 -25.65
CA SER A 205 -25.58 -12.39 -25.31
C SER A 205 -27.12 -12.44 -25.19
N ALA A 206 -27.80 -13.21 -26.04
CA ALA A 206 -29.28 -13.27 -26.08
C ALA A 206 -29.92 -14.04 -24.92
N THR A 207 -29.14 -14.75 -24.09
CA THR A 207 -29.66 -15.68 -23.07
C THR A 207 -29.75 -15.10 -21.66
N VAL A 208 -29.31 -13.85 -21.44
CA VAL A 208 -29.22 -13.22 -20.11
C VAL A 208 -30.14 -12.00 -20.03
N SER A 209 -30.90 -11.88 -18.95
CA SER A 209 -31.84 -10.76 -18.73
C SER A 209 -31.11 -9.41 -18.70
N SER A 210 -31.76 -8.31 -19.12
CA SER A 210 -31.14 -6.98 -19.14
C SER A 210 -30.74 -6.47 -17.74
N ALA A 211 -31.49 -6.86 -16.72
CA ALA A 211 -31.20 -6.56 -15.32
C ALA A 211 -29.96 -7.32 -14.83
N GLU A 212 -29.81 -8.60 -15.18
CA GLU A 212 -28.61 -9.40 -14.91
C GLU A 212 -27.39 -8.82 -15.63
N LYS A 213 -27.50 -8.49 -16.93
CA LYS A 213 -26.38 -7.89 -17.69
C LYS A 213 -25.89 -6.62 -17.02
N SER A 214 -26.80 -5.76 -16.59
CA SER A 214 -26.49 -4.50 -15.91
C SER A 214 -25.93 -4.69 -14.50
N ARG A 215 -26.15 -5.85 -13.88
CA ARG A 215 -25.62 -6.24 -12.56
C ARG A 215 -24.23 -6.88 -12.72
N ILE A 216 -24.06 -7.80 -13.66
CA ILE A 216 -22.77 -8.39 -14.04
C ILE A 216 -21.80 -7.32 -14.53
N LEU A 217 -22.22 -6.41 -15.41
CA LEU A 217 -21.36 -5.32 -15.90
C LEU A 217 -20.99 -4.35 -14.76
N ARG A 218 -21.88 -4.18 -13.76
CA ARG A 218 -21.58 -3.43 -12.54
C ARG A 218 -20.58 -4.18 -11.67
N ASP A 219 -20.72 -5.48 -11.48
CA ASP A 219 -19.82 -6.28 -10.63
C ASP A 219 -18.43 -6.47 -11.27
N VAL A 220 -18.37 -6.62 -12.61
CA VAL A 220 -17.13 -6.64 -13.42
C VAL A 220 -16.42 -5.28 -13.35
N LYS A 221 -17.16 -4.17 -13.38
CA LYS A 221 -16.59 -2.80 -13.28
C LYS A 221 -16.36 -2.35 -11.83
N ALA A 222 -17.06 -2.93 -10.85
CA ALA A 222 -16.99 -2.59 -9.43
C ALA A 222 -15.91 -3.38 -8.68
N ARG A 223 -15.39 -4.48 -9.24
CA ARG A 223 -14.23 -5.16 -8.66
C ARG A 223 -12.92 -4.67 -9.27
N ARG A 224 -12.20 -3.91 -8.43
CA ARG A 224 -10.74 -3.84 -8.42
C ARG A 224 -10.19 -5.26 -8.14
N PRO A 225 -9.06 -5.63 -8.75
CA PRO A 225 -8.43 -6.93 -8.55
C PRO A 225 -7.96 -7.02 -7.09
N ASN A 226 -8.59 -7.86 -6.26
CA ASN A 226 -8.04 -8.30 -4.98
C ASN A 226 -8.86 -9.42 -4.37
N SER A 227 -8.36 -10.65 -4.56
CA SER A 227 -8.32 -11.73 -3.55
C SER A 227 -7.65 -13.02 -4.07
N PHE A 228 -7.13 -13.03 -5.30
CA PHE A 228 -6.24 -14.09 -5.83
C PHE A 228 -4.86 -13.60 -6.27
N LEU A 229 -4.47 -12.39 -5.81
CA LEU A 229 -3.14 -11.83 -5.97
C LEU A 229 -2.08 -12.45 -5.03
N PHE A 230 -2.48 -13.38 -4.15
CA PHE A 230 -1.61 -13.94 -3.12
C PHE A 230 -0.46 -14.81 -3.65
N LEU A 231 -0.50 -15.22 -4.93
CA LEU A 231 0.49 -16.13 -5.53
C LEU A 231 1.21 -15.59 -6.77
N ARG A 232 1.07 -14.29 -7.12
CA ARG A 232 1.77 -13.73 -8.29
C ARG A 232 2.47 -12.36 -8.15
N PHE A 233 2.51 -11.69 -6.99
CA PHE A 233 3.10 -10.33 -6.90
C PHE A 233 4.20 -10.09 -5.85
N PHE A 234 4.65 -11.12 -5.13
CA PHE A 234 5.92 -11.03 -4.40
C PHE A 234 7.07 -11.64 -5.19
N VAL A 235 7.29 -11.13 -6.41
CA VAL A 235 8.67 -11.03 -6.89
C VAL A 235 9.21 -9.77 -6.22
N LEU A 236 9.77 -9.92 -5.01
CA LEU A 236 10.88 -9.04 -4.67
C LEU A 236 11.86 -9.15 -5.85
N PRO A 237 12.29 -8.05 -6.49
CA PRO A 237 13.33 -8.15 -7.50
C PRO A 237 14.49 -8.98 -6.94
N ASN A 238 15.05 -9.90 -7.75
CA ASN A 238 16.10 -10.87 -7.37
C ASN A 238 17.40 -10.30 -6.75
N TRP A 239 17.43 -9.04 -6.30
CA TRP A 239 18.63 -8.29 -5.96
C TRP A 239 18.66 -7.68 -4.54
N CYS A 240 17.81 -8.11 -3.62
CA CYS A 240 17.98 -7.72 -2.20
C CYS A 240 19.16 -8.40 -1.51
N HIS A 241 19.67 -9.53 -2.01
CA HIS A 241 20.64 -10.36 -1.27
C HIS A 241 22.07 -10.39 -1.80
N ASN A 242 22.34 -9.93 -3.03
CA ASN A 242 23.62 -10.27 -3.70
C ASN A 242 24.69 -9.16 -3.71
N THR A 243 24.44 -7.95 -3.19
CA THR A 243 25.45 -6.86 -3.23
C THR A 243 25.42 -5.84 -2.07
N GLY A 244 24.67 -6.05 -0.97
CA GLY A 244 24.40 -5.01 0.06
C GLY A 244 24.87 -5.28 1.50
N THR A 245 25.10 -4.20 2.25
CA THR A 245 25.77 -4.10 3.57
C THR A 245 24.84 -4.16 4.79
N GLY A 246 23.54 -4.48 4.63
CA GLY A 246 22.64 -4.77 5.76
C GLY A 246 21.15 -4.44 5.61
N PHE A 247 20.75 -3.67 4.58
CA PHE A 247 19.34 -3.46 4.22
C PHE A 247 18.65 -4.77 3.81
N GLY A 248 17.42 -5.01 4.28
CA GLY A 248 16.63 -6.17 3.89
C GLY A 248 17.02 -7.49 4.56
N LEU A 249 17.84 -7.47 5.62
CA LEU A 249 18.31 -8.68 6.33
C LEU A 249 17.34 -9.20 7.41
N GLY A 250 16.16 -8.58 7.57
CA GLY A 250 15.16 -8.94 8.56
C GLY A 250 15.43 -8.48 10.00
N THR A 251 16.67 -8.05 10.31
CA THR A 251 17.04 -7.54 11.64
C THR A 251 17.89 -6.28 11.56
N ILE A 252 17.76 -5.41 12.56
CA ILE A 252 18.55 -4.16 12.70
C ILE A 252 19.04 -4.08 14.14
N ASP A 253 20.31 -3.69 14.34
CA ASP A 253 20.87 -3.43 15.67
C ASP A 253 20.75 -1.94 16.02
N LEU A 254 20.11 -1.65 17.15
CA LEU A 254 19.93 -0.30 17.71
C LEU A 254 21.05 0.10 18.68
N GLY A 255 22.19 -0.62 18.67
CA GLY A 255 23.36 -0.37 19.50
C GLY A 255 23.45 -1.27 20.73
N GLY A 256 23.12 -2.55 20.59
CA GLY A 256 23.03 -3.53 21.68
C GLY A 256 21.62 -4.10 21.89
N LEU A 257 20.65 -3.62 21.11
CA LEU A 257 19.29 -4.15 21.03
C LEU A 257 19.00 -4.49 19.57
N GLN A 258 19.03 -5.78 19.25
CA GLN A 258 18.66 -6.24 17.93
C GLN A 258 17.14 -6.30 17.85
N VAL A 259 16.56 -5.75 16.79
CA VAL A 259 15.11 -5.76 16.54
C VAL A 259 14.80 -6.45 15.22
N CYS A 260 13.62 -7.06 15.13
CA CYS A 260 13.08 -7.62 13.90
C CYS A 260 11.60 -7.22 13.75
N GLN A 261 11.15 -7.10 12.50
CA GLN A 261 9.78 -6.74 12.18
C GLN A 261 8.91 -8.00 12.05
N ILE A 262 7.89 -8.12 12.90
CA ILE A 262 6.96 -9.24 12.91
C ILE A 262 5.64 -8.82 12.25
N THR A 263 5.20 -9.58 11.25
CA THR A 263 3.95 -9.36 10.50
C THR A 263 2.94 -10.51 10.68
N SER A 264 3.31 -11.55 11.42
CA SER A 264 2.46 -12.67 11.82
C SER A 264 1.82 -12.45 13.19
N PHE A 265 0.53 -12.76 13.29
CA PHE A 265 -0.29 -12.39 14.45
C PHE A 265 -1.30 -13.47 14.82
N ASP A 266 -1.46 -13.69 16.13
CA ASP A 266 -2.57 -14.47 16.69
C ASP A 266 -3.62 -13.50 17.26
N LYS A 267 -4.90 -13.76 16.94
CA LYS A 267 -6.02 -12.96 17.44
C LYS A 267 -6.22 -13.21 18.93
N VAL A 268 -6.19 -12.15 19.73
CA VAL A 268 -6.45 -12.23 21.18
C VAL A 268 -7.88 -11.81 21.51
N TRP A 269 -8.31 -10.65 21.02
CA TRP A 269 -9.63 -10.08 21.31
C TRP A 269 -10.11 -9.23 20.14
N SER A 270 -11.42 -9.22 19.89
CA SER A 270 -12.04 -8.39 18.86
C SER A 270 -13.36 -7.83 19.34
N THR A 271 -13.63 -6.59 18.95
CA THR A 271 -14.94 -5.97 19.04
C THR A 271 -15.47 -5.68 17.65
N ARG A 272 -16.78 -5.76 17.47
CA ARG A 272 -17.50 -5.54 16.20
C ARG A 272 -18.33 -4.25 16.20
N GLU A 273 -18.12 -3.39 17.20
CA GLU A 273 -18.83 -2.11 17.38
C GLU A 273 -17.85 -1.05 17.92
N GLY A 274 -18.20 0.23 17.75
CA GLY A 274 -17.31 1.35 18.05
C GLY A 274 -16.18 1.52 17.02
N GLY A 275 -15.34 2.53 17.21
CA GLY A 275 -14.26 2.87 16.30
C GLY A 275 -14.74 3.48 14.96
N PRO A 276 -13.82 3.67 14.01
CA PRO A 276 -14.13 4.08 12.65
C PRO A 276 -15.17 3.16 12.00
N ASP A 277 -16.13 3.76 11.30
CA ASP A 277 -17.25 3.08 10.62
C ASP A 277 -18.12 2.18 11.52
N ASN A 278 -17.93 2.24 12.84
CA ASN A 278 -18.58 1.37 13.81
C ASN A 278 -18.34 -0.14 13.53
N LEU A 279 -17.18 -0.50 12.97
CA LEU A 279 -16.81 -1.89 12.67
C LEU A 279 -15.97 -2.54 13.76
N GLY A 280 -15.61 -1.77 14.79
CA GLY A 280 -14.77 -2.21 15.90
C GLY A 280 -13.30 -2.33 15.52
N ALA A 281 -12.55 -3.04 16.35
CA ALA A 281 -11.11 -3.26 16.20
C ALA A 281 -10.73 -4.65 16.70
N THR A 282 -9.60 -5.15 16.19
CA THR A 282 -9.03 -6.42 16.62
C THR A 282 -7.65 -6.19 17.22
N PHE A 283 -7.38 -6.95 18.27
CA PHE A 283 -6.15 -6.92 19.06
C PHE A 283 -5.45 -8.26 18.93
N PHE A 284 -4.15 -8.18 18.69
CA PHE A 284 -3.33 -9.31 18.32
C PHE A 284 -2.07 -9.36 19.18
N GLU A 285 -1.60 -10.58 19.41
CA GLU A 285 -0.23 -10.81 19.86
C GLU A 285 0.63 -11.24 18.67
N PRO A 286 1.91 -10.82 18.60
CA PRO A 286 2.81 -11.31 17.57
C PRO A 286 3.00 -12.82 17.73
N SER A 287 2.97 -13.54 16.62
CA SER A 287 3.21 -14.98 16.57
C SER A 287 4.47 -15.30 15.77
N SER A 288 4.98 -16.52 15.90
CA SER A 288 6.18 -16.99 15.19
C SER A 288 7.44 -16.14 15.46
N LEU A 289 7.66 -15.73 16.72
CA LEU A 289 8.85 -14.99 17.11
C LEU A 289 10.14 -15.78 16.81
N PRO A 290 11.16 -15.17 16.18
CA PRO A 290 12.45 -15.83 15.97
C PRO A 290 13.15 -16.18 17.28
N GLU A 291 14.07 -17.14 17.24
CA GLU A 291 14.75 -17.64 18.44
C GLU A 291 15.52 -16.53 19.19
N GLY A 292 15.21 -16.39 20.48
CA GLY A 292 15.79 -15.40 21.38
C GLY A 292 15.23 -13.98 21.22
N PHE A 293 14.26 -13.77 20.33
CA PHE A 293 13.50 -12.52 20.26
C PHE A 293 12.29 -12.58 21.19
N PHE A 294 12.00 -11.45 21.82
CA PHE A 294 10.92 -11.28 22.77
C PHE A 294 9.93 -10.22 22.27
N MET A 295 8.66 -10.44 22.60
CA MET A 295 7.60 -9.47 22.37
C MET A 295 7.86 -8.16 23.12
N LEU A 296 7.63 -7.03 22.46
CA LEU A 296 7.71 -5.69 23.04
C LEU A 296 6.32 -5.05 23.26
N GLY A 297 5.28 -5.59 22.62
CA GLY A 297 3.90 -5.13 22.76
C GLY A 297 2.94 -5.84 21.81
N CYS A 298 1.64 -5.72 22.07
CA CYS A 298 0.58 -6.19 21.19
C CYS A 298 0.36 -5.24 20.00
N TYR A 299 -0.31 -5.75 18.98
CA TYR A 299 -0.77 -4.98 17.84
C TYR A 299 -2.29 -4.76 17.89
N SER A 300 -2.78 -3.68 17.30
CA SER A 300 -4.21 -3.48 17.08
C SER A 300 -4.46 -2.66 15.82
N GLN A 301 -5.60 -2.91 15.18
CA GLN A 301 -6.07 -2.13 14.04
C GLN A 301 -7.60 -2.09 14.01
N PRO A 302 -8.20 -1.08 13.33
CA PRO A 302 -9.63 -1.10 13.06
C PRO A 302 -10.00 -2.25 12.12
N ASN A 303 -11.25 -2.72 12.21
CA ASN A 303 -11.76 -3.84 11.39
C ASN A 303 -12.29 -3.39 10.02
N ASN A 304 -12.23 -2.09 9.71
CA ASN A 304 -12.65 -1.55 8.41
C ASN A 304 -11.58 -1.75 7.32
N GLN A 305 -10.47 -2.40 7.65
CA GLN A 305 -9.36 -2.69 6.75
C GLN A 305 -8.83 -4.13 6.95
N PRO A 306 -8.25 -4.75 5.91
CA PRO A 306 -7.56 -6.04 6.03
C PRO A 306 -6.41 -5.99 7.05
N LEU A 307 -6.00 -7.14 7.58
CA LEU A 307 -4.83 -7.23 8.45
C LEU A 307 -3.57 -6.83 7.67
N HIS A 308 -3.00 -5.68 8.03
CA HIS A 308 -1.81 -5.12 7.40
C HIS A 308 -1.05 -4.30 8.43
N GLY A 309 -0.25 -4.98 9.24
CA GLY A 309 0.44 -4.37 10.38
C GLY A 309 1.75 -5.06 10.70
N TRP A 310 2.49 -4.46 11.61
CA TRP A 310 3.74 -5.01 12.11
C TRP A 310 3.99 -4.57 13.54
N VAL A 311 4.75 -5.36 14.29
CA VAL A 311 5.35 -4.96 15.57
C VAL A 311 6.82 -5.35 15.62
N LEU A 312 7.64 -4.61 16.35
CA LEU A 312 9.01 -5.02 16.63
C LEU A 312 9.06 -6.02 17.77
N ALA A 313 9.83 -7.09 17.56
CA ALA A 313 10.36 -7.92 18.63
C ALA A 313 11.82 -7.56 18.87
N GLY A 314 12.29 -7.73 20.10
CA GLY A 314 13.64 -7.37 20.52
C GLY A 314 14.43 -8.57 21.02
N LYS A 315 15.72 -8.63 20.70
CA LYS A 315 16.68 -9.60 21.22
C LYS A 315 17.80 -8.86 21.93
N ASP A 316 18.05 -9.29 23.16
CA ASP A 316 19.05 -8.67 24.01
C ASP A 316 20.46 -9.11 23.60
N GLN A 317 21.38 -8.14 23.50
CA GLN A 317 22.80 -8.39 23.35
C GLN A 317 23.63 -7.76 24.50
N SER A 318 23.03 -6.95 25.38
CA SER A 318 23.76 -6.11 26.34
C SER A 318 22.95 -5.69 27.60
N ASP A 319 22.13 -6.59 28.16
CA ASP A 319 21.21 -6.34 29.30
C ASP A 319 20.26 -5.15 29.03
N VAL A 320 19.76 -5.06 27.79
CA VAL A 320 18.86 -3.99 27.34
C VAL A 320 17.40 -4.36 27.60
N LEU A 321 17.08 -5.65 27.71
CA LEU A 321 15.72 -6.14 27.91
C LEU A 321 15.57 -6.80 29.28
N ARG A 322 14.48 -6.50 29.99
CA ARG A 322 14.10 -7.19 31.22
C ARG A 322 12.63 -7.51 31.29
N GLU A 323 12.31 -8.54 32.05
CA GLU A 323 10.91 -8.84 32.38
C GLU A 323 10.32 -7.71 33.24
N PRO A 324 9.03 -7.38 33.06
CA PRO A 324 8.32 -6.57 34.03
C PRO A 324 8.29 -7.23 35.41
N ILE A 325 8.17 -6.42 36.45
CA ILE A 325 8.05 -6.90 37.84
C ILE A 325 6.59 -7.15 38.24
N ASP A 326 5.64 -6.53 37.54
CA ASP A 326 4.20 -6.73 37.70
C ASP A 326 3.42 -6.23 36.46
N TYR A 327 2.10 -6.37 36.46
CA TYR A 327 1.19 -5.71 35.53
C TYR A 327 0.12 -4.90 36.26
N THR A 328 -0.19 -3.72 35.72
CA THR A 328 -1.35 -2.91 36.13
C THR A 328 -2.44 -3.03 35.08
N LEU A 329 -3.68 -3.34 35.51
CA LEU A 329 -4.84 -3.34 34.61
C LEU A 329 -5.20 -1.89 34.27
N LEU A 330 -5.13 -1.53 32.99
CA LEU A 330 -5.53 -0.21 32.51
C LEU A 330 -7.03 -0.14 32.26
N TRP A 331 -7.54 -1.15 31.57
CA TRP A 331 -8.91 -1.14 31.08
C TRP A 331 -9.40 -2.55 30.76
N SER A 332 -10.70 -2.77 30.92
CA SER A 332 -11.38 -3.98 30.45
C SER A 332 -12.70 -3.65 29.77
N SER A 333 -13.10 -4.51 28.84
CA SER A 333 -14.39 -4.38 28.14
C SER A 333 -15.58 -4.96 28.92
N GLU A 334 -15.36 -5.45 30.14
CA GLU A 334 -16.35 -6.17 30.97
C GLU A 334 -17.61 -5.36 31.25
N SER A 335 -17.44 -4.05 31.48
CA SER A 335 -18.57 -3.13 31.71
C SER A 335 -19.27 -2.67 30.44
N LEU A 336 -18.71 -2.94 29.25
CA LEU A 336 -19.27 -2.53 27.98
C LEU A 336 -20.28 -3.53 27.44
N LYS A 337 -21.45 -3.02 27.06
CA LYS A 337 -22.48 -3.77 26.34
C LYS A 337 -22.30 -3.57 24.83
N ILE A 338 -21.25 -4.17 24.28
CA ILE A 338 -20.90 -4.13 22.86
C ILE A 338 -20.80 -5.54 22.27
N LYS A 339 -20.91 -5.68 20.95
CA LYS A 339 -20.60 -6.95 20.27
C LYS A 339 -19.09 -7.19 20.29
N GLN A 340 -18.65 -8.28 20.90
CA GLN A 340 -17.25 -8.63 21.06
C GLN A 340 -17.03 -10.14 21.25
N ASP A 341 -15.80 -10.60 20.98
CA ASP A 341 -15.33 -11.97 21.19
C ASP A 341 -14.84 -12.12 22.64
N GLY A 342 -15.76 -12.29 23.59
CA GLY A 342 -15.44 -12.36 25.01
C GLY A 342 -15.05 -11.00 25.61
N ILE A 343 -14.32 -11.01 26.73
CA ILE A 343 -13.87 -9.80 27.43
C ILE A 343 -12.39 -9.59 27.15
N GLY A 344 -12.03 -8.40 26.69
CA GLY A 344 -10.65 -7.97 26.52
C GLY A 344 -10.14 -7.23 27.76
N TYR A 345 -8.89 -7.52 28.13
CA TYR A 345 -8.17 -6.85 29.22
C TYR A 345 -6.87 -6.26 28.67
N ILE A 346 -6.64 -4.98 28.95
CA ILE A 346 -5.43 -4.26 28.51
C ILE A 346 -4.57 -3.96 29.74
N TRP A 347 -3.35 -4.47 29.70
CA TRP A 347 -2.39 -4.43 30.79
C TRP A 347 -1.20 -3.55 30.44
N ILE A 348 -0.67 -2.90 31.47
CA ILE A 348 0.55 -2.12 31.41
C ILE A 348 1.63 -2.88 32.15
N PRO A 349 2.73 -3.26 31.48
CA PRO A 349 3.88 -3.82 32.16
C PRO A 349 4.45 -2.80 33.15
N VAL A 350 4.69 -3.21 34.39
CA VAL A 350 5.40 -2.42 35.40
C VAL A 350 6.89 -2.69 35.22
N PRO A 351 7.68 -1.74 34.69
CA PRO A 351 9.09 -1.98 34.42
C PRO A 351 9.91 -1.98 35.72
N PRO A 352 11.02 -2.74 35.79
CA PRO A 352 12.00 -2.58 36.85
C PRO A 352 12.70 -1.21 36.79
N ASP A 353 13.36 -0.82 37.89
CA ASP A 353 14.13 0.42 37.96
C ASP A 353 15.16 0.53 36.83
N GLY A 354 15.17 1.68 36.15
CA GLY A 354 16.03 1.92 34.99
C GLY A 354 15.47 1.43 33.65
N TYR A 355 14.29 0.82 33.63
CA TYR A 355 13.62 0.34 32.41
C TYR A 355 12.28 1.08 32.18
N ARG A 356 11.70 0.89 31.00
CA ARG A 356 10.43 1.46 30.56
C ARG A 356 9.62 0.44 29.75
N ALA A 357 8.30 0.53 29.84
CA ALA A 357 7.40 -0.22 28.97
C ALA A 357 7.26 0.48 27.62
N VAL A 358 7.36 -0.28 26.54
CA VAL A 358 7.29 0.23 25.15
C VAL A 358 6.02 -0.21 24.40
N GLY A 359 5.18 -1.03 25.04
CA GLY A 359 3.92 -1.50 24.49
C GLY A 359 2.99 -2.08 25.56
N HIS A 360 1.71 -2.22 25.21
CA HIS A 360 0.70 -2.86 26.05
C HIS A 360 0.63 -4.37 25.81
N VAL A 361 0.07 -5.10 26.78
CA VAL A 361 -0.29 -6.51 26.64
C VAL A 361 -1.81 -6.65 26.69
N VAL A 362 -2.37 -7.46 25.79
CA VAL A 362 -3.81 -7.76 25.74
C VAL A 362 -4.03 -9.22 26.10
N THR A 363 -5.07 -9.50 26.89
CA THR A 363 -5.51 -10.86 27.22
C THR A 363 -7.03 -10.99 27.12
N SER A 364 -7.50 -12.22 27.01
CA SER A 364 -8.92 -12.60 27.11
C SER A 364 -9.31 -13.14 28.51
N SER A 365 -8.37 -13.10 29.45
CA SER A 365 -8.54 -13.51 30.86
C SER A 365 -8.28 -12.35 31.81
N GLN A 366 -9.04 -12.31 32.91
CA GLN A 366 -8.88 -11.34 34.01
C GLN A 366 -7.60 -11.58 34.82
N GLU A 367 -7.01 -12.78 34.72
CA GLU A 367 -5.75 -13.09 35.39
C GLU A 367 -4.59 -12.27 34.81
N LYS A 368 -3.66 -11.86 35.68
CA LYS A 368 -2.47 -11.14 35.26
C LYS A 368 -1.67 -11.98 34.25
N PRO A 369 -1.12 -11.37 33.18
CA PRO A 369 -0.24 -12.07 32.26
C PRO A 369 1.03 -12.58 32.95
N SER A 370 1.67 -13.60 32.36
CA SER A 370 3.01 -14.02 32.78
C SER A 370 4.02 -12.88 32.61
N MET A 371 4.96 -12.74 33.55
CA MET A 371 6.06 -11.77 33.44
C MET A 371 6.97 -12.07 32.24
N GLU A 372 7.04 -13.32 31.80
CA GLU A 372 7.81 -13.73 30.63
C GLU A 372 7.19 -13.24 29.30
N LYS A 373 5.91 -12.83 29.30
CA LYS A 373 5.13 -12.54 28.08
C LYS A 373 5.68 -11.37 27.26
N VAL A 374 6.29 -10.37 27.90
CA VAL A 374 6.81 -9.17 27.25
C VAL A 374 8.15 -8.76 27.87
N ARG A 375 8.91 -7.90 27.20
CA ARG A 375 10.10 -7.26 27.78
C ARG A 375 9.93 -5.74 27.88
N CYS A 376 10.39 -5.20 29.00
CA CYS A 376 10.67 -3.79 29.19
C CYS A 376 12.07 -3.46 28.68
N VAL A 377 12.28 -2.21 28.28
CA VAL A 377 13.50 -1.74 27.61
C VAL A 377 14.23 -0.77 28.51
N ARG A 378 15.57 -0.87 28.56
CA ARG A 378 16.40 0.02 29.37
C ARG A 378 16.20 1.47 28.92
N ALA A 379 16.12 2.39 29.88
CA ALA A 379 15.62 3.75 29.62
C ALA A 379 16.47 4.54 28.60
N ASP A 380 17.77 4.28 28.51
CA ASP A 380 18.69 4.87 27.52
C ASP A 380 18.44 4.38 26.07
N PHE A 381 17.71 3.28 25.88
CA PHE A 381 17.22 2.76 24.59
C PHE A 381 15.78 3.19 24.28
N THR A 382 15.29 4.23 24.95
CA THR A 382 13.91 4.73 24.74
C THR A 382 13.86 6.21 24.42
N ASP A 383 12.80 6.63 23.74
CA ASP A 383 12.54 8.03 23.39
C ASP A 383 11.04 8.37 23.56
N GLN A 384 10.71 9.66 23.55
CA GLN A 384 9.34 10.12 23.70
C GLN A 384 8.49 9.77 22.47
N CYS A 385 7.26 9.32 22.72
CA CYS A 385 6.27 9.06 21.70
C CYS A 385 5.00 9.88 21.92
N GLU A 386 4.14 9.90 20.91
CA GLU A 386 2.82 10.55 20.94
C GLU A 386 1.77 9.65 20.28
N ALA A 387 0.52 9.82 20.71
CA ALA A 387 -0.63 9.23 20.03
C ALA A 387 -0.79 9.86 18.64
N ASN A 388 -1.11 9.03 17.65
CA ASN A 388 -1.28 9.45 16.26
C ASN A 388 -2.71 9.19 15.78
N THR A 389 -2.91 8.20 14.91
CA THR A 389 -4.23 7.86 14.35
C THR A 389 -5.07 7.11 15.38
N TRP A 390 -6.33 7.49 15.51
CA TRP A 390 -7.29 6.78 16.35
C TRP A 390 -7.64 5.42 15.75
N ILE A 391 -7.49 4.37 16.56
CA ILE A 391 -7.80 2.99 16.20
C ILE A 391 -9.21 2.63 16.65
N TRP A 392 -9.51 2.88 17.94
CA TRP A 392 -10.76 2.43 18.52
C TRP A 392 -11.17 3.19 19.78
N GLY A 393 -12.47 3.23 20.02
CA GLY A 393 -13.12 3.61 21.26
C GLY A 393 -14.59 3.18 21.19
N PRO A 394 -15.36 3.23 22.29
CA PRO A 394 -16.74 2.75 22.29
C PRO A 394 -17.68 3.53 21.36
N GLY A 395 -17.36 4.81 21.10
CA GLY A 395 -18.10 5.67 20.18
C GLY A 395 -17.65 5.53 18.72
N LYS A 396 -18.28 6.33 17.85
CA LYS A 396 -17.92 6.45 16.42
C LYS A 396 -16.82 7.48 16.15
N THR A 397 -16.47 8.26 17.16
CA THR A 397 -15.39 9.26 17.18
C THR A 397 -14.65 9.14 18.50
N SER A 398 -13.41 9.63 18.55
CA SER A 398 -12.66 9.67 19.81
C SER A 398 -13.36 10.56 20.83
N ASP A 399 -13.34 10.14 22.09
CA ASP A 399 -13.88 10.90 23.24
C ASP A 399 -12.74 11.24 24.20
N PRO A 400 -12.35 12.52 24.35
CA PRO A 400 -11.28 12.92 25.27
C PRO A 400 -11.52 12.51 26.73
N ASN A 401 -12.78 12.29 27.13
CA ASN A 401 -13.15 11.87 28.48
C ASN A 401 -13.39 10.35 28.59
N GLY A 402 -13.33 9.64 27.47
CA GLY A 402 -13.60 8.20 27.37
C GLY A 402 -12.34 7.37 27.12
N PHE A 403 -12.55 6.05 26.97
CA PHE A 403 -11.49 5.13 26.60
C PHE A 403 -11.18 5.21 25.10
N ASN A 404 -9.90 5.30 24.75
CA ASN A 404 -9.43 5.34 23.37
C ASN A 404 -8.16 4.52 23.17
N VAL A 405 -8.00 4.03 21.96
CA VAL A 405 -6.81 3.34 21.46
C VAL A 405 -6.29 4.10 20.25
N PHE A 406 -5.00 4.42 20.23
CA PHE A 406 -4.33 5.13 19.16
C PHE A 406 -3.07 4.40 18.70
N ASN A 407 -2.69 4.57 17.44
CA ASN A 407 -1.35 4.23 16.97
C ASN A 407 -0.31 5.06 17.72
N LEU A 408 0.85 4.46 18.00
CA LEU A 408 1.95 5.11 18.70
C LEU A 408 3.09 5.45 17.74
N ARG A 409 3.61 6.68 17.77
CA ARG A 409 4.76 7.10 16.96
C ARG A 409 5.76 7.95 17.76
N PRO A 410 7.04 8.04 17.36
CA PRO A 410 7.99 8.96 17.99
C PRO A 410 7.52 10.42 17.90
N LYS A 411 7.76 11.20 18.95
CA LYS A 411 7.39 12.62 19.02
C LYS A 411 8.30 13.50 18.15
N THR A 412 9.62 13.26 18.23
CA THR A 412 10.61 13.90 17.36
C THR A 412 10.85 12.98 16.15
N ARG A 413 10.73 13.53 14.94
CA ARG A 413 10.82 12.79 13.67
C ARG A 413 11.60 13.59 12.65
N GLY A 414 12.13 12.91 11.64
CA GLY A 414 12.98 13.48 10.59
C GLY A 414 14.30 12.71 10.46
N THR A 415 15.15 13.17 9.55
CA THR A 415 16.36 12.46 9.11
C THR A 415 17.45 12.31 10.16
N THR A 416 17.38 13.09 11.23
CA THR A 416 18.32 13.07 12.36
C THR A 416 17.68 12.60 13.66
N ALA A 417 16.40 12.22 13.64
CA ALA A 417 15.68 11.77 14.81
C ALA A 417 16.04 10.33 15.18
N MET A 418 16.19 10.07 16.48
CA MET A 418 16.66 8.78 17.01
C MET A 418 15.52 7.82 17.39
N GLY A 419 14.27 8.29 17.40
CA GLY A 419 13.11 7.51 17.84
C GLY A 419 12.69 6.46 16.80
N VAL A 420 12.42 5.25 17.28
CA VAL A 420 11.98 4.09 16.49
C VAL A 420 10.62 3.61 17.00
N PRO A 421 9.56 3.62 16.16
CA PRO A 421 8.26 3.07 16.54
C PRO A 421 8.33 1.55 16.72
N VAL A 422 7.61 1.04 17.72
CA VAL A 422 7.47 -0.41 17.94
C VAL A 422 6.38 -1.02 17.06
N GLY A 423 5.54 -0.21 16.40
CA GLY A 423 4.37 -0.69 15.66
C GLY A 423 3.17 -1.05 16.55
N THR A 424 3.25 -0.76 17.85
CA THR A 424 2.19 -1.01 18.83
C THR A 424 1.20 0.17 18.93
N PHE A 425 0.22 0.03 19.83
CA PHE A 425 -0.77 1.05 20.15
C PHE A 425 -0.58 1.60 21.57
N ILE A 426 -1.20 2.75 21.84
CA ILE A 426 -1.38 3.27 23.19
C ILE A 426 -2.88 3.30 23.53
N ALA A 427 -3.20 2.78 24.70
CA ALA A 427 -4.54 2.84 25.28
C ALA A 427 -4.58 3.95 26.34
N GLN A 428 -5.65 4.75 26.32
CA GLN A 428 -5.83 5.89 27.21
C GLN A 428 -7.25 5.90 27.76
N ASN A 429 -7.40 6.08 29.06
CA ASN A 429 -8.70 6.21 29.73
C ASN A 429 -8.88 7.67 30.17
N GLY A 430 -9.79 8.39 29.51
CA GLY A 430 -9.99 9.82 29.70
C GLY A 430 -10.38 10.21 31.14
N GLY A 431 -9.97 11.41 31.54
CA GLY A 431 -10.46 12.08 32.76
C GLY A 431 -9.98 11.56 34.12
N LYS A 432 -9.13 10.51 34.21
CA LYS A 432 -8.76 9.94 35.53
C LYS A 432 -7.27 9.74 35.84
N ASP A 433 -6.36 9.70 34.87
CA ASP A 433 -4.94 9.45 35.14
C ASP A 433 -4.01 10.32 34.27
N PRO A 434 -2.79 10.68 34.74
CA PRO A 434 -1.77 11.23 33.88
C PRO A 434 -1.53 10.25 32.70
N PRO A 435 -1.26 10.74 31.48
CA PRO A 435 -1.04 9.86 30.34
C PRO A 435 0.09 8.90 30.68
N LEU A 436 -0.22 7.60 30.73
CA LEU A 436 0.76 6.56 30.93
C LEU A 436 1.81 6.68 29.83
N SER A 437 3.04 6.97 30.22
CA SER A 437 4.14 7.21 29.30
C SER A 437 4.68 5.87 28.80
N LEU A 438 3.94 5.22 27.89
CA LEU A 438 4.64 4.38 26.93
C LEU A 438 5.69 5.24 26.24
N VAL A 439 6.78 4.61 25.87
CA VAL A 439 7.90 5.25 25.15
C VAL A 439 8.15 4.44 23.88
N CYS A 440 8.71 5.08 22.86
CA CYS A 440 9.21 4.34 21.70
C CYS A 440 10.66 3.91 21.95
N LEU A 441 11.20 3.10 21.05
CA LEU A 441 12.62 2.73 21.10
C LEU A 441 13.48 3.91 20.65
N ARG A 442 14.77 3.85 20.96
CA ARG A 442 15.81 4.77 20.51
C ARG A 442 16.91 3.98 19.84
N ASN A 443 17.30 4.37 18.63
CA ASN A 443 18.51 3.87 18.02
C ASN A 443 19.71 4.60 18.62
N ASN A 444 20.62 3.89 19.29
CA ASN A 444 21.85 4.46 19.85
C ASN A 444 23.07 4.25 18.94
N TYR A 445 22.86 3.66 17.75
CA TYR A 445 23.91 3.33 16.79
C TYR A 445 23.45 3.61 15.35
N LEU A 446 23.53 4.89 14.94
CA LEU A 446 23.22 5.31 13.55
C LEU A 446 24.36 4.99 12.60
N ASN A 447 24.64 3.70 12.39
CA ASN A 447 25.48 3.26 11.29
C ASN A 447 24.61 2.98 10.06
N TYR A 448 24.25 4.03 9.31
CA TYR A 448 23.34 3.87 8.17
C TYR A 448 23.80 2.83 7.15
N GLU A 449 25.11 2.58 7.01
CA GLU A 449 25.65 1.56 6.12
C GLU A 449 25.16 0.14 6.46
N SER A 450 24.76 -0.13 7.70
CA SER A 450 24.34 -1.46 8.16
C SER A 450 22.85 -1.75 8.01
N PHE A 451 22.03 -0.80 7.52
CA PHE A 451 20.59 -1.04 7.35
C PHE A 451 19.88 -0.14 6.33
N MET A 452 20.44 1.02 5.95
CA MET A 452 19.88 1.82 4.85
C MET A 452 20.26 1.22 3.49
N PRO A 453 19.44 1.40 2.45
CA PRO A 453 19.76 0.88 1.12
C PRO A 453 20.97 1.59 0.52
N ASN A 454 21.86 0.86 -0.15
CA ASN A 454 22.93 1.45 -0.96
C ASN A 454 22.39 1.93 -2.33
N LEU A 455 23.24 2.52 -3.17
CA LEU A 455 22.82 3.08 -4.47
C LEU A 455 22.15 2.03 -5.38
N SER A 456 22.72 0.83 -5.49
CA SER A 456 22.14 -0.24 -6.31
C SER A 456 20.78 -0.72 -5.78
N GLN A 457 20.63 -0.77 -4.45
CA GLN A 457 19.36 -1.09 -3.82
C GLN A 457 18.32 0.02 -4.00
N ILE A 458 18.72 1.29 -3.96
CA ILE A 458 17.84 2.42 -4.30
C ILE A 458 17.35 2.29 -5.74
N GLU A 459 18.24 2.05 -6.70
CA GLU A 459 17.86 1.85 -8.11
C GLU A 459 16.85 0.73 -8.27
N ALA A 460 17.03 -0.39 -7.55
CA ALA A 460 16.08 -1.49 -7.53
C ALA A 460 14.72 -1.09 -6.94
N LEU A 461 14.69 -0.32 -5.84
CA LEU A 461 13.46 0.21 -5.25
C LEU A 461 12.74 1.18 -6.19
N ILE A 462 13.48 2.03 -6.90
CA ILE A 462 12.92 2.93 -7.92
C ILE A 462 12.24 2.10 -9.02
N GLN A 463 12.90 1.06 -9.54
CA GLN A 463 12.30 0.22 -10.59
C GLN A 463 11.07 -0.56 -10.09
N ALA A 464 11.09 -1.00 -8.83
CA ALA A 464 10.00 -1.78 -8.26
C ALA A 464 8.75 -0.94 -7.95
N TYR A 465 8.92 0.24 -7.35
CA TYR A 465 7.81 0.96 -6.70
C TYR A 465 7.50 2.33 -7.27
N SER A 466 8.32 2.87 -8.20
CA SER A 466 8.11 4.22 -8.73
C SER A 466 6.70 4.43 -9.28
N PRO A 467 6.04 5.54 -8.92
CA PRO A 467 4.69 5.82 -9.35
C PRO A 467 4.47 5.92 -10.86
N TRP A 468 3.30 5.43 -11.28
CA TRP A 468 2.62 5.79 -12.51
C TRP A 468 1.62 6.90 -12.20
N VAL A 469 1.94 8.11 -12.63
CA VAL A 469 1.12 9.31 -12.41
C VAL A 469 0.19 9.52 -13.61
N TYR A 470 -1.11 9.33 -13.40
CA TYR A 470 -2.14 9.63 -14.38
C TYR A 470 -2.52 11.11 -14.35
N PHE A 471 -2.50 11.74 -15.53
CA PHE A 471 -3.00 13.09 -15.71
C PHE A 471 -4.45 13.07 -16.15
N HIS A 472 -5.23 14.03 -15.65
CA HIS A 472 -6.62 14.18 -16.06
C HIS A 472 -6.72 14.38 -17.59
N PRO A 473 -7.71 13.80 -18.30
CA PRO A 473 -7.83 13.92 -19.77
C PRO A 473 -7.94 15.37 -20.30
N GLY A 474 -8.39 16.28 -19.43
CA GLY A 474 -8.49 17.71 -19.73
C GLY A 474 -7.25 18.53 -19.33
N GLU A 475 -6.17 17.90 -18.88
CA GLU A 475 -4.95 18.59 -18.47
C GLU A 475 -4.31 19.33 -19.65
N ALA A 476 -3.90 20.57 -19.39
CA ALA A 476 -3.27 21.46 -20.36
C ALA A 476 -1.83 21.82 -19.98
N TYR A 477 -1.45 21.62 -18.72
CA TYR A 477 -0.18 21.97 -18.13
C TYR A 477 0.50 20.70 -17.63
N PHE A 478 1.52 20.24 -18.34
CA PHE A 478 2.23 18.99 -18.06
C PHE A 478 3.56 19.27 -17.34
N PRO A 479 4.15 18.25 -16.68
CA PRO A 479 5.46 18.42 -16.10
C PRO A 479 6.55 18.59 -17.17
N SER A 480 7.72 19.06 -16.75
CA SER A 480 8.95 19.05 -17.54
C SER A 480 10.14 18.80 -16.62
N SER A 481 11.32 18.51 -17.18
CA SER A 481 12.54 18.64 -16.37
C SER A 481 12.84 20.12 -16.08
N VAL A 482 13.54 20.36 -14.98
CA VAL A 482 14.06 21.68 -14.62
C VAL A 482 15.00 22.22 -15.71
N SER A 483 15.89 21.37 -16.23
CA SER A 483 16.80 21.75 -17.31
C SER A 483 16.05 22.11 -18.59
N TRP A 484 14.96 21.43 -18.93
CA TRP A 484 14.11 21.83 -20.05
C TRP A 484 13.52 23.23 -19.81
N PHE A 485 12.99 23.50 -18.62
CA PHE A 485 12.43 24.81 -18.28
C PHE A 485 13.45 25.94 -18.45
N PHE A 486 14.66 25.76 -17.93
CA PHE A 486 15.76 26.74 -18.08
C PHE A 486 16.17 26.91 -19.54
N ASN A 487 16.40 25.82 -20.26
CA ASN A 487 16.80 25.86 -21.68
C ASN A 487 15.73 26.44 -22.60
N ASN A 488 14.47 26.50 -22.14
CA ASN A 488 13.35 27.04 -22.92
C ASN A 488 13.02 28.50 -22.58
N GLY A 489 13.93 29.20 -21.93
CA GLY A 489 13.90 30.66 -21.79
C GLY A 489 13.32 31.14 -20.47
N ALA A 490 13.30 30.30 -19.43
CA ALA A 490 13.05 30.77 -18.07
C ALA A 490 14.12 31.80 -17.64
N LEU A 491 13.72 32.74 -16.81
CA LEU A 491 14.48 33.94 -16.49
C LEU A 491 14.56 34.15 -14.98
N LEU A 492 15.73 34.59 -14.51
CA LEU A 492 15.94 35.04 -13.14
C LEU A 492 15.69 36.56 -13.06
N TYR A 493 14.77 36.94 -12.19
CA TYR A 493 14.46 38.32 -11.88
C TYR A 493 15.07 38.73 -10.55
N LYS A 494 15.37 40.03 -10.42
CA LYS A 494 15.89 40.65 -9.21
C LYS A 494 15.07 41.89 -8.89
N LYS A 495 14.68 42.02 -7.63
CA LYS A 495 13.93 43.17 -7.12
C LYS A 495 14.69 44.48 -7.35
N GLY A 496 14.04 45.46 -7.98
CA GLY A 496 14.62 46.74 -8.37
C GLY A 496 15.37 46.75 -9.71
N GLU A 497 15.51 45.58 -10.37
CA GLU A 497 16.17 45.44 -11.67
C GLU A 497 15.30 44.64 -12.66
N GLU A 498 13.97 44.69 -12.53
CA GLU A 498 13.01 43.83 -13.24
C GLU A 498 13.03 43.99 -14.76
N SER A 499 13.52 45.13 -15.26
CA SER A 499 13.68 45.40 -16.70
C SER A 499 14.85 44.65 -17.35
N LYS A 500 15.70 43.98 -16.57
CA LYS A 500 16.91 43.29 -17.04
C LYS A 500 16.99 41.86 -16.46
N PRO A 501 16.03 40.99 -16.76
CA PRO A 501 16.09 39.59 -16.32
C PRO A 501 17.29 38.85 -16.92
N ILE A 502 17.80 37.88 -16.18
CA ILE A 502 19.02 37.13 -16.53
C ILE A 502 18.63 35.72 -17.00
N PRO A 503 19.13 35.25 -18.17
CA PRO A 503 18.96 33.86 -18.58
C PRO A 503 19.54 32.88 -17.56
N ILE A 504 18.82 31.79 -17.29
CA ILE A 504 19.26 30.77 -16.33
C ILE A 504 20.10 29.72 -17.06
N ASP A 505 21.22 29.32 -16.46
CA ASP A 505 22.03 28.22 -16.98
C ASP A 505 21.26 26.88 -16.90
N SER A 506 21.60 25.91 -17.75
CA SER A 506 20.86 24.63 -17.86
C SER A 506 20.73 23.82 -16.56
N THR A 507 21.67 24.00 -15.63
CA THR A 507 21.68 23.35 -14.30
C THR A 507 21.24 24.30 -13.17
N GLY A 508 21.03 25.57 -13.47
CA GLY A 508 20.82 26.62 -12.48
C GLY A 508 22.09 27.08 -11.76
N SER A 509 23.28 26.85 -12.32
CA SER A 509 24.57 27.22 -11.70
C SER A 509 24.73 28.71 -11.39
N ASN A 510 24.08 29.58 -12.17
CA ASN A 510 24.08 31.02 -11.96
C ASN A 510 22.98 31.53 -11.02
N LEU A 511 22.16 30.64 -10.43
CA LEU A 511 21.17 31.00 -9.45
C LEU A 511 21.82 31.31 -8.08
N PRO A 512 21.30 32.28 -7.31
CA PRO A 512 21.72 32.51 -5.93
C PRO A 512 21.59 31.24 -5.07
N GLN A 513 22.72 30.76 -4.53
CA GLN A 513 22.80 29.52 -3.76
C GLN A 513 22.55 29.78 -2.25
N GLY A 514 21.77 28.93 -1.59
CA GLY A 514 21.53 28.96 -0.15
C GLY A 514 20.77 30.20 0.35
N GLY A 515 20.80 30.46 1.66
CA GLY A 515 20.20 31.65 2.29
C GLY A 515 18.75 31.47 2.76
N SER A 516 18.04 32.57 2.95
CA SER A 516 16.60 32.55 3.26
C SER A 516 15.81 33.13 2.09
N ASN A 517 14.52 32.82 2.01
CA ASN A 517 13.64 33.49 1.07
C ASN A 517 13.42 34.95 1.51
N ASP A 518 14.22 35.86 0.96
CA ASP A 518 14.22 37.29 1.26
C ASP A 518 13.41 38.12 0.24
N GLY A 519 12.79 37.47 -0.76
CA GLY A 519 12.05 38.10 -1.85
C GLY A 519 12.92 38.97 -2.75
N ALA A 520 14.26 38.79 -2.74
CA ALA A 520 15.16 39.57 -3.59
C ALA A 520 15.22 39.05 -5.03
N TYR A 521 14.90 37.78 -5.25
CA TYR A 521 14.96 37.10 -6.55
C TYR A 521 13.76 36.19 -6.74
N TRP A 522 13.30 36.03 -7.98
CA TRP A 522 12.32 35.02 -8.35
C TRP A 522 12.57 34.53 -9.79
N LEU A 523 12.03 33.35 -10.13
CA LEU A 523 12.01 32.87 -11.52
C LEU A 523 10.72 33.27 -12.22
N ASP A 524 10.75 33.44 -13.54
CA ASP A 524 9.54 33.63 -14.34
C ASP A 524 9.72 33.03 -15.74
N LEU A 525 8.60 32.92 -16.45
CA LEU A 525 8.48 32.47 -17.83
C LEU A 525 9.19 33.43 -18.81
N PRO A 526 9.46 32.96 -20.04
CA PRO A 526 10.00 33.82 -21.10
C PRO A 526 9.14 35.07 -21.35
N VAL A 527 9.79 36.18 -21.72
CA VAL A 527 9.10 37.44 -22.05
C VAL A 527 8.28 37.33 -23.35
N ASP A 528 8.77 36.56 -24.34
CA ASP A 528 8.04 36.36 -25.60
C ASP A 528 6.74 35.59 -25.36
N GLY A 529 5.61 36.15 -25.81
CA GLY A 529 4.28 35.58 -25.53
C GLY A 529 4.06 34.18 -26.10
N LYS A 530 4.65 33.84 -27.26
CA LYS A 530 4.51 32.49 -27.82
C LYS A 530 5.36 31.49 -27.06
N ALA A 531 6.59 31.87 -26.71
CA ALA A 531 7.46 31.06 -25.86
C ALA A 531 6.84 30.86 -24.48
N LYS A 532 6.28 31.91 -23.87
CA LYS A 532 5.57 31.86 -22.59
C LYS A 532 4.46 30.81 -22.60
N GLU A 533 3.54 30.89 -23.55
CA GLU A 533 2.41 29.93 -23.65
C GLU A 533 2.86 28.50 -23.95
N ARG A 534 3.97 28.33 -24.67
CA ARG A 534 4.57 27.01 -24.89
C ARG A 534 5.20 26.45 -23.62
N VAL A 535 5.98 27.25 -22.89
CA VAL A 535 6.63 26.83 -21.64
C VAL A 535 5.61 26.53 -20.56
N LYS A 536 4.51 27.30 -20.45
CA LYS A 536 3.40 27.02 -19.54
C LYS A 536 2.84 25.60 -19.70
N ARG A 537 2.67 25.13 -20.93
CA ARG A 537 2.13 23.78 -21.21
C ARG A 537 3.04 22.65 -20.74
N GLY A 538 4.31 22.96 -20.44
CA GLY A 538 5.33 21.98 -20.15
C GLY A 538 5.62 21.05 -21.31
N ASP A 539 6.30 19.95 -21.01
CA ASP A 539 6.71 18.97 -22.00
C ASP A 539 6.89 17.61 -21.33
N LEU A 540 5.82 16.81 -21.35
CA LEU A 540 5.77 15.51 -20.70
C LEU A 540 6.91 14.58 -21.16
N GLN A 541 7.37 14.70 -22.41
CA GLN A 541 8.47 13.88 -22.94
C GLN A 541 9.82 14.18 -22.28
N SER A 542 10.08 15.44 -21.91
CA SER A 542 11.28 15.83 -21.17
C SER A 542 11.11 15.80 -19.66
N SER A 543 9.93 15.43 -19.16
CA SER A 543 9.66 15.34 -17.73
C SER A 543 10.64 14.40 -17.04
N GLN A 544 11.06 14.79 -15.85
CA GLN A 544 12.00 14.03 -15.02
C GLN A 544 11.51 14.09 -13.58
N ALA A 545 11.56 12.94 -12.88
CA ALA A 545 11.29 12.88 -11.46
C ALA A 545 12.59 12.98 -10.64
N TYR A 546 12.52 13.69 -9.51
CA TYR A 546 13.65 14.00 -8.66
C TYR A 546 13.49 13.30 -7.31
N PHE A 547 14.37 12.35 -7.01
CA PHE A 547 14.27 11.45 -5.88
C PHE A 547 15.15 11.94 -4.73
N HIS A 548 14.54 12.07 -3.54
CA HIS A 548 15.24 12.29 -2.27
C HIS A 548 15.07 11.05 -1.40
N ILE A 549 16.19 10.40 -1.07
CA ILE A 549 16.23 9.19 -0.25
C ILE A 549 16.61 9.57 1.17
N LYS A 550 15.67 9.45 2.11
CA LYS A 550 15.85 9.96 3.47
C LYS A 550 15.65 8.86 4.53
N PRO A 551 16.56 8.74 5.52
CA PRO A 551 16.36 7.83 6.64
C PRO A 551 15.21 8.32 7.51
N MET A 552 14.28 7.44 7.86
CA MET A 552 13.15 7.75 8.73
C MET A 552 13.06 6.75 9.87
N TYR A 553 12.55 7.21 11.01
CA TYR A 553 12.47 6.42 12.24
C TYR A 553 13.83 5.81 12.62
N ALA A 554 14.83 6.68 12.73
CA ALA A 554 16.23 6.34 12.97
C ALA A 554 16.80 5.32 11.96
N GLY A 555 16.30 5.39 10.72
CA GLY A 555 16.67 4.53 9.60
C GLY A 555 16.14 3.10 9.67
N THR A 556 15.11 2.82 10.47
CA THR A 556 14.36 1.55 10.34
C THR A 556 13.42 1.54 9.13
N PHE A 557 13.13 2.73 8.60
CA PHE A 557 12.44 2.93 7.32
C PHE A 557 13.23 3.88 6.42
N THR A 558 13.04 3.74 5.12
CA THR A 558 13.48 4.70 4.11
C THR A 558 12.27 5.37 3.52
N ASP A 559 12.22 6.70 3.58
CA ASP A 559 11.28 7.48 2.79
C ASP A 559 11.95 7.87 1.47
N ILE A 560 11.24 7.65 0.36
CA ILE A 560 11.64 8.03 -0.99
C ILE A 560 10.66 9.11 -1.43
N ALA A 561 11.05 10.38 -1.28
CA ALA A 561 10.25 11.51 -1.75
C ALA A 561 10.53 11.75 -3.23
N ILE A 562 9.46 11.75 -4.03
CA ILE A 562 9.51 11.79 -5.50
C ILE A 562 8.89 13.10 -5.94
N TRP A 563 9.73 14.05 -6.35
CA TRP A 563 9.32 15.39 -6.76
C TRP A 563 9.14 15.46 -8.27
N VAL A 564 8.06 16.11 -8.70
CA VAL A 564 7.74 16.38 -10.10
C VAL A 564 7.59 17.89 -10.28
N PHE A 565 8.29 18.43 -11.26
CA PHE A 565 8.27 19.85 -11.57
C PHE A 565 7.32 20.16 -12.73
N TYR A 566 6.47 21.16 -12.54
CA TYR A 566 5.61 21.72 -13.57
C TYR A 566 6.02 23.17 -13.80
N PRO A 567 6.25 23.59 -15.06
CA PRO A 567 6.53 25.00 -15.36
C PRO A 567 5.41 25.96 -14.95
N PHE A 568 4.17 25.47 -14.87
CA PHE A 568 3.00 26.28 -14.56
C PHE A 568 1.87 25.43 -13.97
N ASN A 569 1.26 25.94 -12.90
CA ASN A 569 0.02 25.44 -12.32
C ASN A 569 -1.17 26.23 -12.89
N GLY A 570 -2.21 25.53 -13.33
CA GLY A 570 -3.37 26.16 -13.98
C GLY A 570 -4.36 26.82 -12.99
N PRO A 571 -5.36 27.53 -13.50
CA PRO A 571 -6.32 28.21 -12.64
C PRO A 571 -7.23 27.25 -11.88
N ALA A 572 -7.49 27.59 -10.62
CA ALA A 572 -8.34 26.83 -9.72
C ALA A 572 -9.81 26.86 -10.17
N ARG A 573 -10.54 25.81 -9.77
CA ARG A 573 -11.96 25.65 -10.05
C ARG A 573 -12.68 25.41 -8.73
N ALA A 574 -13.90 25.91 -8.60
CA ALA A 574 -14.74 25.71 -7.43
C ALA A 574 -16.02 24.95 -7.77
N LYS A 575 -16.56 24.25 -6.78
CA LYS A 575 -17.93 23.74 -6.77
C LYS A 575 -18.72 24.57 -5.77
N VAL A 576 -19.93 24.96 -6.16
CA VAL A 576 -20.91 25.64 -5.30
C VAL A 576 -22.20 24.86 -5.42
N GLU A 577 -22.40 23.90 -4.51
CA GLU A 577 -23.52 22.96 -4.54
C GLU A 577 -23.59 22.20 -5.88
N PHE A 578 -24.51 22.58 -6.76
CA PHE A 578 -24.72 21.94 -8.07
C PHE A 578 -23.98 22.65 -9.21
N PHE A 579 -23.29 23.76 -8.94
CA PHE A 579 -22.60 24.57 -9.95
C PHE A 579 -21.09 24.37 -9.91
N ASN A 580 -20.47 24.32 -11.09
CA ASN A 580 -19.02 24.34 -11.26
C ASN A 580 -18.59 25.70 -11.79
N VAL A 581 -17.63 26.33 -11.13
CA VAL A 581 -17.23 27.72 -11.36
C VAL A 581 -15.73 27.77 -11.64
N SER A 582 -15.33 28.43 -12.72
CA SER A 582 -13.93 28.78 -12.95
C SER A 582 -13.58 29.98 -12.09
N LEU A 583 -12.43 29.95 -11.41
CA LEU A 583 -11.97 31.06 -10.57
C LEU A 583 -11.08 32.05 -11.34
N GLY A 584 -11.20 32.09 -12.68
CA GLY A 584 -10.43 33.01 -13.51
C GLY A 584 -8.95 32.69 -13.44
N LYS A 585 -8.15 33.56 -12.81
CA LYS A 585 -6.71 33.40 -12.59
C LYS A 585 -6.32 32.99 -11.17
N ILE A 586 -7.30 32.85 -10.28
CA ILE A 586 -7.03 32.49 -8.88
C ILE A 586 -6.40 31.08 -8.85
N GLY A 587 -5.32 30.94 -8.09
CA GLY A 587 -4.59 29.68 -7.91
C GLY A 587 -3.61 29.31 -9.02
N GLU A 588 -3.61 30.00 -10.17
CA GLU A 588 -2.56 29.77 -11.18
C GLU A 588 -1.22 30.33 -10.66
N HIS A 589 -0.08 29.73 -11.02
CA HIS A 589 1.24 30.28 -10.71
C HIS A 589 2.34 29.66 -11.57
N VAL A 590 3.47 30.37 -11.70
CA VAL A 590 4.68 29.88 -12.38
C VAL A 590 5.51 29.04 -11.43
N GLY A 591 6.01 27.92 -11.97
CA GLY A 591 6.75 26.93 -11.22
C GLY A 591 5.84 26.22 -10.23
N ASP A 592 5.77 24.90 -10.30
CA ASP A 592 5.04 24.12 -9.32
C ASP A 592 5.75 22.81 -9.01
N TRP A 593 5.74 22.46 -7.74
CA TRP A 593 6.49 21.36 -7.18
C TRP A 593 5.54 20.47 -6.41
N GLU A 594 5.20 19.36 -7.04
CA GLU A 594 4.35 18.32 -6.46
C GLU A 594 5.20 17.12 -6.07
N HIS A 595 4.76 16.40 -5.04
CA HIS A 595 5.46 15.19 -4.63
C HIS A 595 4.52 14.12 -4.09
N LEU A 596 5.07 12.92 -4.02
CA LEU A 596 4.55 11.83 -3.22
C LEU A 596 5.74 11.12 -2.56
N THR A 597 5.50 10.46 -1.44
CA THR A 597 6.57 9.81 -0.67
C THR A 597 6.25 8.34 -0.46
N LEU A 598 7.16 7.46 -0.86
CA LEU A 598 7.08 6.02 -0.57
C LEU A 598 7.77 5.75 0.77
N ARG A 599 7.19 4.92 1.63
CA ARG A 599 7.81 4.46 2.88
C ARG A 599 8.11 2.97 2.82
N VAL A 600 9.39 2.64 2.80
CA VAL A 600 9.92 1.28 2.63
C VAL A 600 10.53 0.79 3.95
N SER A 601 10.23 -0.45 4.34
CA SER A 601 10.86 -1.07 5.51
C SER A 601 12.31 -1.43 5.21
N ASN A 602 13.23 -1.04 6.08
CA ASN A 602 14.63 -1.43 5.93
C ASN A 602 14.91 -2.86 6.43
N PHE A 603 13.92 -3.50 7.07
CA PHE A 603 13.99 -4.91 7.44
C PHE A 603 13.78 -5.84 6.24
N SER A 604 12.82 -5.54 5.36
CA SER A 604 12.41 -6.42 4.25
C SER A 604 12.56 -5.81 2.85
N GLY A 605 12.67 -4.49 2.74
CA GLY A 605 12.58 -3.78 1.46
C GLY A 605 11.15 -3.65 0.91
N GLU A 606 10.14 -3.99 1.71
CA GLU A 606 8.74 -3.89 1.31
C GLU A 606 8.19 -2.46 1.45
N LEU A 607 7.34 -2.08 0.49
CA LEU A 607 6.56 -0.85 0.56
C LEU A 607 5.42 -1.00 1.58
N TRP A 608 5.40 -0.12 2.58
CA TRP A 608 4.39 -0.12 3.63
C TRP A 608 3.34 0.97 3.47
N LYS A 609 3.76 2.18 3.09
CA LYS A 609 2.85 3.32 2.95
C LYS A 609 3.25 4.22 1.82
N VAL A 610 2.27 4.91 1.26
CA VAL A 610 2.46 5.99 0.27
C VAL A 610 1.79 7.25 0.79
N TYR A 611 2.55 8.34 0.86
CA TYR A 611 2.03 9.66 1.13
C TYR A 611 1.69 10.35 -0.19
N PHE A 612 0.43 10.73 -0.35
CA PHE A 612 -0.04 11.52 -1.49
C PHE A 612 -0.14 12.98 -1.04
N ALA A 613 0.73 13.86 -1.56
CA ALA A 613 0.68 15.27 -1.23
C ALA A 613 -0.56 15.90 -1.87
N GLN A 614 -1.45 16.43 -1.03
CA GLN A 614 -2.63 17.17 -1.45
C GLN A 614 -2.50 18.62 -0.98
N HIS A 615 -3.32 19.51 -1.52
CA HIS A 615 -3.30 20.91 -1.12
C HIS A 615 -3.48 21.07 0.40
N SER A 616 -2.67 21.95 0.99
CA SER A 616 -2.55 22.20 2.44
C SER A 616 -1.94 21.06 3.27
N LYS A 617 -2.38 19.80 3.09
CA LYS A 617 -1.85 18.59 3.75
C LYS A 617 -2.11 17.37 2.86
N GLY A 618 -1.25 16.36 2.91
CA GLY A 618 -1.45 15.09 2.22
C GLY A 618 -2.06 14.00 3.11
N VAL A 619 -2.03 12.77 2.60
CA VAL A 619 -2.55 11.60 3.30
C VAL A 619 -1.61 10.41 3.11
N TRP A 620 -1.30 9.74 4.22
CA TRP A 620 -0.68 8.41 4.20
C TRP A 620 -1.73 7.34 3.92
N VAL A 621 -1.47 6.50 2.92
CA VAL A 621 -2.30 5.35 2.55
C VAL A 621 -1.46 4.09 2.71
N ASP A 622 -2.03 3.06 3.34
CA ASP A 622 -1.39 1.75 3.48
C ASP A 622 -1.20 1.10 2.11
N SER A 623 -0.08 0.40 1.89
CA SER A 623 0.23 -0.19 0.59
C SER A 623 -0.80 -1.24 0.15
N SER A 624 -1.52 -1.85 1.11
CA SER A 624 -2.65 -2.75 0.85
C SER A 624 -3.88 -2.06 0.22
N GLU A 625 -3.97 -0.73 0.30
CA GLU A 625 -5.08 0.08 -0.22
C GLU A 625 -4.72 0.89 -1.48
N VAL A 626 -3.44 0.86 -1.87
CA VAL A 626 -2.92 1.56 -3.04
C VAL A 626 -3.16 0.73 -4.30
N GLU A 627 -3.39 1.40 -5.42
CA GLU A 627 -3.47 0.76 -6.73
C GLU A 627 -2.06 0.53 -7.29
N PHE A 628 -1.83 -0.63 -7.93
CA PHE A 628 -0.56 -0.97 -8.57
C PHE A 628 -0.73 -1.18 -10.07
N GLN A 629 0.36 -0.95 -10.81
CA GLN A 629 0.43 -1.14 -12.25
C GLN A 629 1.79 -1.71 -12.65
N ASN A 630 1.81 -2.51 -13.74
CA ASN A 630 3.03 -3.06 -14.32
C ASN A 630 3.96 -3.73 -13.28
N GLY A 631 3.40 -4.62 -12.45
CA GLY A 631 4.08 -5.13 -11.27
C GLY A 631 3.69 -4.34 -10.03
N ASN A 632 4.70 -3.88 -9.29
CA ASN A 632 4.55 -3.22 -7.99
C ASN A 632 4.67 -1.69 -8.06
N LYS A 633 4.59 -1.10 -9.26
CA LYS A 633 4.64 0.35 -9.41
C LYS A 633 3.33 0.97 -8.91
N VAL A 634 3.46 1.90 -7.97
CA VAL A 634 2.33 2.60 -7.36
C VAL A 634 1.55 3.39 -8.40
N VAL A 635 0.24 3.50 -8.28
CA VAL A 635 -0.58 4.38 -9.12
C VAL A 635 -0.95 5.63 -8.35
N ALA A 636 -0.78 6.78 -8.98
CA ALA A 636 -1.19 8.08 -8.48
C ALA A 636 -1.99 8.84 -9.54
N TYR A 637 -2.87 9.74 -9.10
CA TYR A 637 -3.68 10.58 -9.97
C TYR A 637 -3.41 12.06 -9.65
N ALA A 638 -2.89 12.79 -10.63
CA ALA A 638 -2.70 14.24 -10.53
C ALA A 638 -4.03 14.95 -10.79
N SER A 639 -4.35 15.93 -9.93
CA SER A 639 -5.55 16.74 -10.11
C SER A 639 -5.42 17.69 -11.30
N LEU A 640 -6.54 17.93 -11.98
CA LEU A 640 -6.61 18.83 -13.12
C LEU A 640 -6.19 20.25 -12.72
N HIS A 641 -5.23 20.81 -13.46
CA HIS A 641 -4.59 22.12 -13.28
C HIS A 641 -3.76 22.27 -12.02
N GLY A 642 -4.24 21.76 -10.88
CA GLY A 642 -3.66 21.90 -9.54
C GLY A 642 -2.56 20.89 -9.20
N HIS A 643 -2.47 19.81 -9.98
CA HIS A 643 -1.45 18.74 -9.94
C HIS A 643 -1.26 17.97 -8.62
N ALA A 644 -1.94 18.36 -7.54
CA ALA A 644 -2.01 17.63 -6.28
C ALA A 644 -2.29 16.13 -6.51
N SER A 645 -1.62 15.29 -5.73
CA SER A 645 -1.61 13.83 -5.91
C SER A 645 -2.68 13.13 -5.09
N TYR A 646 -3.36 12.16 -5.70
CA TYR A 646 -4.43 11.38 -5.06
C TYR A 646 -4.30 9.88 -5.34
N PRO A 647 -4.73 9.01 -4.39
CA PRO A 647 -4.67 7.55 -4.55
C PRO A 647 -5.78 6.98 -5.44
N LYS A 648 -6.83 7.76 -5.74
CA LYS A 648 -8.01 7.31 -6.50
C LYS A 648 -8.48 8.40 -7.48
N PRO A 649 -9.08 8.01 -8.61
CA PRO A 649 -9.73 8.95 -9.52
C PRO A 649 -11.07 9.44 -8.92
N GLY A 650 -11.46 10.66 -9.21
CA GLY A 650 -12.72 11.25 -8.78
C GLY A 650 -12.60 12.74 -8.44
N LEU A 651 -13.64 13.28 -7.83
CA LEU A 651 -13.63 14.65 -7.31
C LEU A 651 -13.31 14.62 -5.82
N VAL A 652 -12.24 15.31 -5.42
CA VAL A 652 -12.02 15.71 -4.03
C VAL A 652 -12.36 17.19 -3.88
N LEU A 653 -13.27 17.50 -2.97
CA LEU A 653 -13.71 18.87 -2.72
C LEU A 653 -13.03 19.43 -1.47
N GLN A 654 -12.20 20.47 -1.64
CA GLN A 654 -11.57 21.19 -0.54
C GLN A 654 -12.49 22.34 -0.09
N GLY A 655 -13.35 22.04 0.87
CA GLY A 655 -14.31 22.98 1.43
C GLY A 655 -15.36 22.27 2.29
N SER A 656 -16.53 22.90 2.50
CA SER A 656 -17.58 22.36 3.35
C SER A 656 -18.97 22.65 2.77
N ASN A 657 -19.97 21.85 3.16
CA ASN A 657 -21.37 22.04 2.76
C ASN A 657 -21.54 22.21 1.23
N GLY A 658 -20.87 21.35 0.44
CA GLY A 658 -20.99 21.40 -1.02
C GLY A 658 -20.27 22.57 -1.71
N ILE A 659 -19.57 23.44 -0.96
CA ILE A 659 -18.80 24.57 -1.49
C ILE A 659 -17.31 24.36 -1.25
N GLY A 660 -16.48 24.39 -2.29
CA GLY A 660 -15.03 24.16 -2.16
C GLY A 660 -14.23 24.24 -3.47
N ILE A 661 -12.90 24.23 -3.37
CA ILE A 661 -12.00 24.04 -4.52
C ILE A 661 -12.14 22.59 -5.01
N ARG A 662 -12.23 22.42 -6.34
CA ARG A 662 -12.34 21.13 -7.00
C ARG A 662 -10.97 20.59 -7.35
N ASN A 663 -10.66 19.41 -6.85
CA ASN A 663 -9.55 18.60 -7.29
C ASN A 663 -10.12 17.42 -8.08
N ASP A 664 -10.20 17.62 -9.39
CA ASP A 664 -10.75 16.63 -10.33
C ASP A 664 -9.62 15.72 -10.82
N THR A 665 -9.66 14.43 -10.49
CA THR A 665 -8.71 13.41 -10.95
C THR A 665 -9.42 12.37 -11.81
N ALA A 666 -8.73 11.83 -12.81
CA ALA A 666 -9.29 10.80 -13.67
C ALA A 666 -8.18 9.94 -14.30
N LYS A 667 -8.49 8.67 -14.56
CA LYS A 667 -7.62 7.80 -15.35
C LYS A 667 -7.67 8.23 -16.82
N SER A 668 -6.52 8.26 -17.48
CA SER A 668 -6.40 8.62 -18.89
C SER A 668 -5.28 7.84 -19.57
N LYS A 669 -5.06 8.06 -20.86
CA LYS A 669 -3.88 7.54 -21.59
C LYS A 669 -2.63 8.41 -21.40
N ILE A 670 -2.77 9.54 -20.72
CA ILE A 670 -1.69 10.50 -20.46
C ILE A 670 -1.11 10.17 -19.09
N VAL A 671 0.08 9.60 -19.09
CA VAL A 671 0.70 9.03 -17.89
C VAL A 671 2.21 9.28 -17.90
N MET A 672 2.79 9.42 -16.71
CA MET A 672 4.23 9.49 -16.48
C MET A 672 4.62 8.31 -15.58
N ASP A 673 5.55 7.46 -16.05
CA ASP A 673 6.27 6.54 -15.19
C ASP A 673 7.47 7.29 -14.59
N THR A 674 7.41 7.59 -13.29
CA THR A 674 8.45 8.40 -12.64
C THR A 674 9.78 7.65 -12.49
N GLY A 675 9.81 6.33 -12.74
CA GLY A 675 11.03 5.52 -12.68
C GLY A 675 11.79 5.38 -14.00
N GLU A 676 11.24 5.84 -15.12
CA GLU A 676 11.87 5.76 -16.46
C GLU A 676 12.90 6.88 -16.68
N ASN A 677 12.51 8.14 -16.40
CA ASN A 677 13.41 9.30 -16.45
C ASN A 677 13.49 9.93 -15.06
N CYS A 678 14.44 9.46 -14.25
CA CYS A 678 14.62 9.89 -12.87
C CYS A 678 16.05 10.35 -12.58
N SER A 679 16.20 11.15 -11.54
CA SER A 679 17.50 11.46 -10.94
C SER A 679 17.42 11.42 -9.42
N ILE A 680 18.41 10.80 -8.79
CA ILE A 680 18.57 10.88 -7.32
C ILE A 680 19.28 12.19 -7.05
N VAL A 681 18.59 13.13 -6.41
CA VAL A 681 19.09 14.50 -6.18
C VAL A 681 19.59 14.73 -4.77
N ALA A 682 19.23 13.84 -3.84
CA ALA A 682 19.71 13.86 -2.46
C ALA A 682 19.63 12.45 -1.84
N ALA A 683 20.69 12.06 -1.15
CA ALA A 683 20.76 10.87 -0.30
C ALA A 683 21.91 11.09 0.69
N GLU A 684 21.70 11.99 1.65
CA GLU A 684 22.77 12.55 2.50
C GLU A 684 23.53 11.47 3.27
N TYR A 685 22.86 10.36 3.64
CA TYR A 685 23.47 9.26 4.39
C TYR A 685 24.49 8.44 3.57
N LEU A 686 24.46 8.52 2.24
CA LEU A 686 25.47 7.88 1.37
C LEU A 686 26.73 8.75 1.21
N ASN A 687 26.61 10.04 1.48
CA ASN A 687 27.71 10.98 1.39
C ASN A 687 28.48 11.00 2.71
N ASN A 688 29.81 11.01 2.63
CA ASN A 688 30.67 11.17 3.80
C ASN A 688 31.75 12.23 3.53
N ASN A 689 32.55 12.56 4.55
CA ASN A 689 33.59 13.60 4.47
C ASN A 689 34.67 13.36 3.39
N LYS A 690 34.72 12.17 2.79
CA LYS A 690 35.73 11.78 1.78
C LYS A 690 35.14 11.45 0.42
N THR A 691 33.85 11.15 0.32
CA THR A 691 33.22 10.65 -0.90
C THR A 691 31.81 11.21 -1.03
N THR A 692 31.54 11.86 -2.16
CA THR A 692 30.20 12.26 -2.59
C THR A 692 29.70 11.22 -3.59
N VAL A 693 28.68 10.46 -3.18
CA VAL A 693 28.03 9.43 -4.01
C VAL A 693 26.89 10.05 -4.82
N VAL A 694 26.13 10.96 -4.19
CA VAL A 694 25.03 11.69 -4.83
C VAL A 694 25.36 13.19 -4.80
N GLU A 695 25.50 13.78 -5.98
CA GLU A 695 25.74 15.21 -6.17
C GLU A 695 24.41 15.94 -6.32
N GLU A 696 24.20 16.98 -5.51
CA GLU A 696 23.01 17.81 -5.60
C GLU A 696 23.10 18.76 -6.80
N PRO A 697 22.04 18.89 -7.61
CA PRO A 697 22.06 19.85 -8.70
C PRO A 697 21.99 21.30 -8.16
N PRO A 698 22.66 22.29 -8.80
CA PRO A 698 22.71 23.67 -8.30
C PRO A 698 21.35 24.33 -8.08
N TRP A 699 20.36 24.03 -8.93
CA TRP A 699 19.00 24.57 -8.77
C TRP A 699 18.32 24.11 -7.48
N LEU A 700 18.70 22.95 -6.91
CA LEU A 700 18.10 22.45 -5.68
C LEU A 700 18.45 23.35 -4.48
N ASN A 701 19.59 24.05 -4.58
CA ASN A 701 20.07 25.00 -3.58
C ASN A 701 19.57 26.45 -3.83
N TYR A 702 18.62 26.64 -4.75
CA TYR A 702 17.92 27.92 -4.93
C TYR A 702 16.70 28.02 -4.00
N PHE A 703 16.79 28.88 -2.98
CA PHE A 703 15.85 28.96 -1.85
C PHE A 703 14.84 30.13 -1.95
N ARG A 704 14.55 30.60 -3.17
CA ARG A 704 13.60 31.71 -3.42
C ARG A 704 12.46 31.21 -4.32
N GLU A 705 11.55 32.09 -4.69
CA GLU A 705 10.34 31.76 -5.45
C GLU A 705 10.63 31.32 -6.89
N TRP A 706 9.98 30.24 -7.33
CA TRP A 706 10.01 29.72 -8.70
C TRP A 706 8.99 30.39 -9.62
N GLY A 707 8.36 31.47 -9.15
CA GLY A 707 7.38 32.26 -9.88
C GLY A 707 7.25 33.66 -9.29
N PRO A 708 6.64 34.61 -10.02
CA PRO A 708 6.42 35.95 -9.51
C PRO A 708 5.33 35.97 -8.44
N LYS A 709 5.27 37.08 -7.69
CA LYS A 709 4.14 37.41 -6.82
C LYS A 709 3.21 38.40 -7.53
N VAL A 710 2.03 37.98 -7.92
CA VAL A 710 1.00 38.81 -8.58
C VAL A 710 -0.25 38.86 -7.72
N SER A 711 -0.66 40.06 -7.31
CA SER A 711 -1.93 40.27 -6.63
C SER A 711 -3.02 40.60 -7.64
N TYR A 712 -4.12 39.84 -7.61
CA TYR A 712 -5.29 40.10 -8.45
C TYR A 712 -6.29 41.00 -7.75
N ASP A 713 -7.12 41.70 -8.54
CA ASP A 713 -8.38 42.24 -8.02
C ASP A 713 -9.36 41.07 -7.86
N ILE A 714 -9.29 40.45 -6.68
CA ILE A 714 -10.12 39.31 -6.29
C ILE A 714 -11.61 39.66 -6.46
N ALA A 715 -12.02 40.92 -6.29
CA ALA A 715 -13.41 41.32 -6.47
C ALA A 715 -13.84 41.25 -7.95
N GLU A 716 -12.95 41.57 -8.89
CA GLU A 716 -13.23 41.44 -10.32
C GLU A 716 -13.25 39.98 -10.78
N GLU A 717 -12.36 39.13 -10.28
CA GLU A 717 -12.39 37.68 -10.60
C GLU A 717 -13.62 37.00 -9.99
N ILE A 718 -14.00 37.35 -8.75
CA ILE A 718 -15.27 36.90 -8.14
C ILE A 718 -16.47 37.38 -8.96
N LYS A 719 -16.52 38.65 -9.40
CA LYS A 719 -17.63 39.14 -10.24
C LYS A 719 -17.79 38.37 -11.54
N LYS A 720 -16.69 37.92 -12.16
CA LYS A 720 -16.74 37.07 -13.37
C LYS A 720 -17.36 35.71 -13.06
N ALA A 721 -16.95 35.10 -11.95
CA ALA A 721 -17.48 33.85 -11.44
C ALA A 721 -18.98 33.95 -11.02
N ASP A 722 -19.36 35.06 -10.39
CA ASP A 722 -20.71 35.33 -9.84
C ASP A 722 -21.82 35.40 -10.89
N LYS A 723 -21.50 35.77 -12.14
CA LYS A 723 -22.49 35.89 -13.23
C LYS A 723 -23.23 34.57 -13.48
N HIS A 724 -22.63 33.44 -13.12
CA HIS A 724 -23.15 32.10 -13.37
C HIS A 724 -23.86 31.48 -12.16
N LEU A 725 -23.90 32.16 -11.01
CA LEU A 725 -24.49 31.65 -9.77
C LEU A 725 -25.85 32.32 -9.43
N PRO A 726 -26.86 31.53 -8.97
CA PRO A 726 -28.09 32.07 -8.39
C PRO A 726 -27.82 32.99 -7.20
N GLY A 727 -28.59 34.07 -7.06
CA GLY A 727 -28.35 35.11 -6.04
C GLY A 727 -28.30 34.64 -4.59
N VAL A 728 -28.94 33.50 -4.27
CA VAL A 728 -28.93 32.90 -2.93
C VAL A 728 -27.57 32.28 -2.59
N LEU A 729 -26.88 31.70 -3.58
CA LEU A 729 -25.60 31.01 -3.41
C LEU A 729 -24.38 31.95 -3.49
N ARG A 730 -24.57 33.18 -3.98
CA ARG A 730 -23.49 34.17 -4.12
C ARG A 730 -22.85 34.55 -2.79
N LYS A 731 -23.65 34.76 -1.75
CA LYS A 731 -23.13 35.14 -0.43
C LYS A 731 -22.25 34.06 0.18
N ASP A 732 -22.63 32.81 0.02
CA ASP A 732 -21.86 31.67 0.54
C ASP A 732 -20.59 31.45 -0.27
N PHE A 733 -20.65 31.65 -1.60
CA PHE A 733 -19.47 31.62 -2.47
C PHE A 733 -18.48 32.76 -2.17
N GLU A 734 -18.95 34.00 -2.04
CA GLU A 734 -18.10 35.15 -1.66
C GLU A 734 -17.42 34.93 -0.31
N LYS A 735 -18.16 34.39 0.68
CA LYS A 735 -17.62 34.05 1.99
C LYS A 735 -16.55 32.97 1.90
N PHE A 736 -16.77 31.96 1.05
CA PHE A 736 -15.80 30.91 0.79
C PHE A 736 -14.51 31.46 0.15
N ILE A 737 -14.59 32.25 -0.91
CA ILE A 737 -13.39 32.81 -1.56
C ILE A 737 -12.59 33.68 -0.58
N ARG A 738 -13.26 34.51 0.24
CA ARG A 738 -12.60 35.31 1.28
C ARG A 738 -11.96 34.48 2.39
N SER A 739 -12.32 33.20 2.51
CA SER A 739 -11.71 32.28 3.48
C SER A 739 -10.50 31.53 2.91
N LEU A 740 -10.24 31.65 1.59
CA LEU A 740 -9.08 31.01 0.99
C LEU A 740 -7.77 31.67 1.47
N PRO A 741 -6.68 30.89 1.59
CA PRO A 741 -5.36 31.43 1.90
C PRO A 741 -4.90 32.46 0.86
N ASN A 742 -4.07 33.41 1.28
CA ASN A 742 -3.56 34.47 0.39
C ASN A 742 -2.75 33.89 -0.78
N GLU A 743 -2.09 32.76 -0.55
CA GLU A 743 -1.32 32.00 -1.52
C GLU A 743 -2.19 31.47 -2.68
N VAL A 744 -3.47 31.21 -2.42
CA VAL A 744 -4.44 30.79 -3.45
C VAL A 744 -5.06 32.01 -4.13
N LEU A 745 -5.19 33.13 -3.42
CA LEU A 745 -5.86 34.35 -3.88
C LEU A 745 -5.03 35.22 -4.84
N GLY A 746 -3.72 35.01 -4.92
CA GLY A 746 -2.81 35.63 -5.89
C GLY A 746 -1.97 34.58 -6.64
N GLU A 747 -1.16 35.01 -7.61
CA GLU A 747 -0.01 34.20 -8.02
C GLU A 747 1.07 34.40 -6.96
N GLU A 748 1.53 33.34 -6.32
CA GLU A 748 2.75 33.34 -5.53
C GLU A 748 3.50 32.06 -5.87
N GLY A 749 4.54 32.21 -6.70
CA GLY A 749 5.37 31.08 -7.09
C GLY A 749 5.94 30.35 -5.86
N PRO A 750 5.91 29.02 -5.82
CA PRO A 750 6.38 28.26 -4.69
C PRO A 750 7.90 28.35 -4.57
N THR A 751 8.41 28.17 -3.36
CA THR A 751 9.82 27.86 -3.15
C THR A 751 10.12 26.43 -3.56
N GLY A 752 11.38 26.15 -3.92
CA GLY A 752 11.83 24.81 -4.30
C GLY A 752 11.74 23.75 -3.18
N PRO A 753 11.97 22.46 -3.50
CA PRO A 753 11.75 21.33 -2.60
C PRO A 753 12.46 21.42 -1.25
N LYS A 754 13.72 21.88 -1.21
CA LYS A 754 14.51 22.02 0.02
C LYS A 754 13.95 23.01 1.05
N MET A 755 13.07 23.91 0.63
CA MET A 755 12.41 24.88 1.51
C MET A 755 11.15 24.32 2.18
N LYS A 756 10.74 23.10 1.81
CA LYS A 756 9.59 22.43 2.39
C LYS A 756 10.00 21.74 3.70
N ASN A 757 9.18 21.88 4.74
CA ASN A 757 9.48 21.33 6.08
C ASN A 757 9.70 19.80 6.08
N ASN A 758 9.07 19.10 5.14
CA ASN A 758 9.17 17.65 4.96
C ASN A 758 10.45 17.21 4.23
N TRP A 759 11.29 18.13 3.73
CA TRP A 759 12.58 17.76 3.12
C TRP A 759 13.43 16.98 4.13
N ASN A 760 13.69 17.57 5.30
CA ASN A 760 14.37 16.89 6.42
C ASN A 760 13.39 16.30 7.45
N GLY A 761 12.12 16.69 7.41
CA GLY A 761 11.09 16.25 8.33
C GLY A 761 10.33 14.98 7.88
N ASP A 762 9.39 14.56 8.72
CA ASP A 762 8.36 13.59 8.33
C ASP A 762 7.28 14.28 7.48
N GLU A 763 6.53 13.51 6.70
CA GLU A 763 5.34 14.02 6.01
C GLU A 763 4.26 14.40 7.04
N ALA A 764 3.47 15.42 6.71
CA ALA A 764 2.58 16.11 7.65
C ALA A 764 1.24 15.41 7.93
#